data_AF-A0A1I7KHJ5-F1
#
_entry.id   AF-A0A1I7KHJ5-F1
#
_cell.length_a   1.000
_cell.length_b   1.000
_cell.length_c   1.000
_cell.angle_alpha   90.00
_cell.angle_beta   90.00
_cell.angle_gamma   90.00
#
_symmetry.space_group_name_H-M   'P 1'
#
loop_
_entity.id
_entity.type
_entity.pdbx_description
1 polymer ?
#
loop_
_entity_poly.entity_id
_entity_poly.type
_entity_poly.pdbx_seq_one_letter_code
_entity_poly.pdbx_strand_id
1 'polypeptide(L)'
;MLDCDELSGLRAENARLIALLESHGIEWRVPAQPVVAVQESELSRLSTAEKVALFRTLFRGRTDVYPIRWESKTSGKSGYAPACANEWRAGVCEKPRIKCGDCAHRVLQPLTDAVIYDHLAGEHTIGIYPLLEGDTCHFLAVDFDEADWREDAKAFIQSCTELGVSAALEISRSGQGAHAWVFFAGAVSARDARRLGTAIISHACTRTRQLQLTSYDRLFPNQDTMPKGGFGNLIALPLQKHPRERGFSVFVDASLQPYSDQWAFLASVARMPAHDIEPNILRATGGAHPLDVTFIDDEDLATPWKRESKPAKLAGLMPKSLTVILANQIYFEKAQMPQALANRLIRLAAFQNPEFYRAQAMRMSVWDKPRIIGCAENFPQHIALPRGCLDAARDLLADNGIRLDQRDERHAGTPIAVGFSGTLRPDQEAAVAAMLGHDAGVLCAPTAFGKTVTASAIIARRGVNTLVLVHRTELLKQWQVRLAAFLDAGKDVIGVIGGGKNRPTSQIDIAVMQSLSRQGEVDPLVESYGQVIVDECHHVGAASFDAILRRAGAKHVVGLTATPIRRDGQQPIIFMQCGPIRHKAAQPLDAPHDLAVMPQCIESLIALPAEAGIQDVFRHLAQDAARTAAIASAITNAFRQGRKVLALTERTEHIDAIRTALADQVPEPFVLHGRMSKKQRTALIAMLDALSPEAPRVLLATGKLVGEGFDHPPLDTLVLAMPVSWKGTLQQYAGRLHRVEW
;
A
#
# COMPACT_ATOMS: atom_id res chain seq x y z
N MET A 1 51.99 19.67 -7.49
CA MET A 1 52.85 20.77 -7.02
C MET A 1 52.06 22.04 -7.28
N LEU A 2 51.39 22.56 -6.24
CA LEU A 2 50.73 23.86 -6.30
C LEU A 2 51.82 24.92 -6.33
N ASP A 3 51.63 25.89 -7.21
CA ASP A 3 52.62 26.91 -7.53
C ASP A 3 52.93 27.75 -6.28
N CYS A 4 54.20 27.82 -5.88
CA CYS A 4 54.62 28.47 -4.63
C CYS A 4 54.25 29.97 -4.60
N ASP A 5 54.08 30.56 -5.79
CA ASP A 5 53.68 31.95 -5.98
C ASP A 5 52.20 32.18 -5.65
N GLU A 6 51.31 31.23 -5.93
CA GLU A 6 49.87 31.37 -5.64
C GLU A 6 49.60 31.32 -4.14
N LEU A 7 50.28 30.42 -3.42
CA LEU A 7 50.19 30.34 -1.95
C LEU A 7 50.71 31.62 -1.29
N SER A 8 51.76 32.21 -1.86
CA SER A 8 52.34 33.47 -1.37
C SER A 8 51.40 34.65 -1.62
N GLY A 9 50.77 34.70 -2.80
CA GLY A 9 49.74 35.70 -3.14
C GLY A 9 48.52 35.62 -2.22
N LEU A 10 48.00 34.41 -1.96
CA LEU A 10 46.87 34.20 -1.05
C LEU A 10 47.19 34.59 0.39
N ARG A 11 48.42 34.36 0.86
CA ARG A 11 48.86 34.79 2.21
C ARG A 11 48.97 36.30 2.33
N ALA A 12 49.49 36.97 1.29
CA ALA A 12 49.57 38.43 1.27
C ALA A 12 48.18 39.08 1.26
N GLU A 13 47.25 38.54 0.46
CA GLU A 13 45.88 39.04 0.41
C GLU A 13 45.13 38.80 1.71
N ASN A 14 45.33 37.63 2.36
CA ASN A 14 44.76 37.35 3.67
C ASN A 14 45.26 38.34 4.74
N ALA A 15 46.56 38.64 4.75
CA ALA A 15 47.13 39.64 5.67
C ALA A 15 46.54 41.05 5.44
N ARG A 16 46.33 41.43 4.18
CA ARG A 16 45.67 42.70 3.82
C ARG A 16 44.22 42.76 4.31
N LEU A 17 43.46 41.68 4.13
CA LEU A 17 42.07 41.60 4.57
C LEU A 17 41.94 41.66 6.09
N ILE A 18 42.82 40.97 6.82
CA ILE A 18 42.88 41.04 8.28
C ILE A 18 43.13 42.49 8.74
N ALA A 19 44.12 43.18 8.15
CA ALA A 19 44.39 44.57 8.49
C ALA A 19 43.21 45.51 8.18
N LEU A 20 42.47 45.24 7.10
CA LEU A 20 41.27 46.00 6.75
C LEU A 20 40.16 45.79 7.78
N LEU A 21 39.95 44.55 8.23
CA LEU A 21 38.95 44.20 9.24
C LEU A 21 39.30 44.82 10.61
N GLU A 22 40.58 44.77 11.00
CA GLU A 22 41.07 45.39 12.25
C GLU A 22 40.94 46.92 12.23
N SER A 23 41.27 47.58 11.12
CA SER A 23 41.14 49.04 10.99
C SER A 23 39.69 49.54 11.02
N HIS A 24 38.72 48.68 10.71
CA HIS A 24 37.29 49.00 10.75
C HIS A 24 36.61 48.46 12.02
N GLY A 25 37.36 47.90 12.97
CA GLY A 25 36.82 47.36 14.22
C GLY A 25 35.89 46.16 14.03
N ILE A 26 36.01 45.44 12.90
CA ILE A 26 35.19 44.28 12.57
C ILE A 26 35.86 43.03 13.14
N GLU A 27 35.18 42.40 14.10
CA GLU A 27 35.66 41.17 14.74
C GLU A 27 35.64 40.01 13.73
N TRP A 28 36.82 39.59 13.29
CA TRP A 28 36.99 38.57 12.25
C TRP A 28 37.45 37.22 12.79
N ARG A 29 37.90 37.18 14.05
CA ARG A 29 38.27 35.94 14.72
C ARG A 29 36.97 35.27 15.17
N VAL A 30 36.71 34.08 14.66
CA VAL A 30 35.62 33.23 15.17
C VAL A 30 35.82 33.12 16.68
N PRO A 31 34.82 33.46 17.52
CA PRO A 31 34.91 33.23 18.95
C PRO A 31 35.25 31.76 19.12
N ALA A 32 36.40 31.47 19.75
CA ALA A 32 36.69 30.11 20.16
C ALA A 32 35.47 29.67 20.96
N GLN A 33 34.75 28.65 20.46
CA GLN A 33 33.73 27.98 21.26
C GLN A 33 34.38 27.74 22.62
N PRO A 34 33.70 28.03 23.75
CA PRO A 34 34.22 27.64 25.03
C PRO A 34 34.51 26.15 24.92
N VAL A 35 35.79 25.82 24.87
CA VAL A 35 36.26 24.46 25.02
C VAL A 35 35.82 24.18 26.45
N VAL A 36 34.67 23.54 26.58
CA VAL A 36 34.38 22.76 27.78
C VAL A 36 35.60 21.86 27.82
N ALA A 37 36.50 22.15 28.77
CA ALA A 37 37.56 21.24 29.13
C ALA A 37 36.83 20.02 29.68
N VAL A 38 36.38 19.16 28.76
CA VAL A 38 36.08 17.78 29.06
C VAL A 38 37.35 17.28 29.70
N GLN A 39 37.21 16.77 30.92
CA GLN A 39 38.27 16.06 31.63
C GLN A 39 38.76 14.91 30.73
N GLU A 40 39.69 15.21 29.83
CA GLU A 40 40.25 14.28 28.84
C GLU A 40 41.20 13.25 29.48
N SER A 41 41.31 13.21 30.81
CA SER A 41 42.30 12.37 31.50
C SER A 41 41.74 11.24 32.38
N GLU A 42 40.44 10.92 32.37
CA GLU A 42 39.92 9.75 33.13
C GLU A 42 39.08 8.74 32.33
N LEU A 43 38.53 9.09 31.17
CA LEU A 43 37.68 8.18 30.37
C LEU A 43 38.44 7.17 29.49
N SER A 44 39.78 7.26 29.40
CA SER A 44 40.60 6.51 28.45
C SER A 44 41.06 5.11 28.91
N ARG A 45 40.50 4.57 30.00
CA ARG A 45 40.89 3.23 30.53
C ARG A 45 39.71 2.33 30.92
N LEU A 46 38.65 2.30 30.12
CA LEU A 46 37.66 1.23 30.26
C LEU A 46 38.33 -0.13 30.02
N SER A 47 38.29 -1.00 31.02
CA SER A 47 38.67 -2.41 30.92
C SER A 47 37.79 -3.13 29.90
N THR A 48 38.22 -4.32 29.46
CA THR A 48 37.43 -5.16 28.54
C THR A 48 36.03 -5.46 29.09
N ALA A 49 35.93 -5.73 30.39
CA ALA A 49 34.65 -5.99 31.05
C ALA A 49 33.74 -4.75 31.06
N GLU A 50 34.30 -3.57 31.33
CA GLU A 50 33.55 -2.31 31.32
C GLU A 50 33.08 -1.93 29.91
N LYS A 51 33.88 -2.19 28.87
CA LYS A 51 33.47 -2.00 27.47
C LYS A 51 32.29 -2.89 27.08
N VAL A 52 32.33 -4.17 27.44
CA VAL A 52 31.23 -5.11 27.21
C VAL A 52 29.98 -4.69 27.99
N ALA A 53 30.13 -4.28 29.26
CA ALA A 53 29.03 -3.81 30.08
C ALA A 53 28.38 -2.53 29.54
N LEU A 54 29.19 -1.56 29.06
CA LEU A 54 28.71 -0.34 28.42
C LEU A 54 27.94 -0.67 27.14
N PHE A 55 28.51 -1.52 26.27
CA PHE A 55 27.87 -1.95 25.03
C PHE A 55 26.52 -2.61 25.30
N ARG A 56 26.45 -3.53 26.27
CA ARG A 56 25.21 -4.22 26.68
C ARG A 56 24.17 -3.24 27.24
N THR A 57 24.61 -2.18 27.91
CA THR A 57 23.71 -1.19 28.51
C THR A 57 23.03 -0.33 27.44
N LEU A 58 23.74 0.02 26.37
CA LEU A 58 23.21 0.81 25.27
C LEU A 58 22.39 -0.05 24.29
N PHE A 59 22.97 -1.15 23.79
CA PHE A 59 22.34 -2.01 22.78
C PHE A 59 21.49 -3.13 23.41
N ARG A 60 20.59 -2.74 24.30
CA ARG A 60 19.77 -3.68 25.07
C ARG A 60 18.53 -4.12 24.28
N GLY A 61 18.41 -5.43 24.04
CA GLY A 61 17.23 -6.07 23.47
C GLY A 61 16.93 -7.39 24.16
N ARG A 62 16.37 -8.36 23.43
CA ARG A 62 16.12 -9.71 23.96
C ARG A 62 17.41 -10.36 24.46
N THR A 63 17.34 -10.96 25.64
CA THR A 63 18.46 -11.67 26.26
C THR A 63 18.35 -13.18 26.14
N ASP A 64 17.17 -13.70 25.83
CA ASP A 64 16.87 -15.13 25.68
C ASP A 64 17.30 -15.69 24.30
N VAL A 65 17.46 -14.81 23.31
CA VAL A 65 17.88 -15.17 21.95
C VAL A 65 18.56 -13.99 21.26
N TYR A 66 19.55 -14.28 20.41
CA TYR A 66 20.17 -13.32 19.51
C TYR A 66 20.30 -13.88 18.09
N PRO A 67 20.27 -13.04 17.05
CA PRO A 67 20.56 -13.45 15.70
C PRO A 67 22.07 -13.48 15.43
N ILE A 68 22.58 -14.58 14.88
CA ILE A 68 23.95 -14.73 14.40
C ILE A 68 23.98 -14.60 12.87
N ARG A 69 25.00 -13.92 12.36
CA ARG A 69 25.23 -13.77 10.93
C ARG A 69 25.86 -15.05 10.37
N TRP A 70 25.33 -15.53 9.25
CA TRP A 70 25.92 -16.61 8.47
C TRP A 70 26.26 -16.13 7.06
N GLU A 71 27.26 -16.78 6.47
CA GLU A 71 27.70 -16.54 5.10
C GLU A 71 28.01 -17.87 4.43
N SER A 72 27.36 -18.13 3.30
CA SER A 72 27.52 -19.37 2.54
C SER A 72 28.77 -19.27 1.68
N LYS A 73 29.79 -20.08 1.99
CA LYS A 73 31.04 -20.17 1.22
C LYS A 73 30.82 -20.60 -0.24
N THR A 74 29.72 -21.31 -0.54
CA THR A 74 29.40 -21.85 -1.86
C THR A 74 28.53 -20.93 -2.73
N SER A 75 27.61 -20.15 -2.12
CA SER A 75 26.66 -19.33 -2.88
C SER A 75 26.90 -17.82 -2.75
N GLY A 76 27.81 -17.39 -1.87
CA GLY A 76 28.03 -15.98 -1.54
C GLY A 76 26.85 -15.31 -0.82
N LYS A 77 25.74 -16.04 -0.59
CA LYS A 77 24.58 -15.51 0.14
C LYS A 77 24.91 -15.38 1.61
N SER A 78 24.33 -14.36 2.23
CA SER A 78 24.50 -14.11 3.65
C SER A 78 23.20 -13.66 4.29
N GLY A 79 23.09 -13.83 5.60
CA GLY A 79 21.88 -13.47 6.34
C GLY A 79 22.07 -13.60 7.84
N TYR A 80 20.97 -13.43 8.57
CA TYR A 80 20.91 -13.63 10.01
C TYR A 80 19.94 -14.75 10.35
N ALA A 81 20.26 -15.52 11.38
CA ALA A 81 19.38 -16.56 11.91
C ALA A 81 19.44 -16.58 13.45
N PRO A 82 18.35 -16.93 14.15
CA PRO A 82 18.40 -17.10 15.61
C PRO A 82 19.43 -18.15 16.02
N ALA A 83 20.27 -17.82 16.99
CA ALA A 83 21.23 -18.75 17.57
C ALA A 83 20.49 -19.89 18.29
N CYS A 84 20.73 -21.13 17.85
CA CYS A 84 20.05 -22.32 18.35
C CYS A 84 21.05 -23.47 18.51
N ALA A 85 21.09 -24.08 19.70
CA ALA A 85 22.01 -25.19 19.99
C ALA A 85 21.71 -26.46 19.17
N ASN A 86 20.48 -26.60 18.68
CA ASN A 86 20.07 -27.70 17.80
C ASN A 86 20.23 -27.38 16.32
N GLU A 87 20.82 -26.24 15.94
CA GLU A 87 20.97 -25.84 14.54
C GLU A 87 21.73 -26.91 13.73
N TRP A 88 21.18 -27.28 12.56
CA TRP A 88 21.70 -28.33 11.66
C TRP A 88 21.83 -29.75 12.25
N ARG A 89 21.27 -30.02 13.44
CA ARG A 89 21.27 -31.36 14.02
C ARG A 89 20.28 -32.29 13.29
N ALA A 90 20.80 -33.30 12.60
CA ALA A 90 20.02 -34.25 11.81
C ALA A 90 18.93 -34.94 12.66
N GLY A 91 17.70 -34.99 12.13
CA GLY A 91 16.53 -35.57 12.82
C GLY A 91 15.90 -34.68 13.90
N VAL A 92 16.46 -33.49 14.18
CA VAL A 92 15.94 -32.54 15.20
C VAL A 92 15.66 -31.17 14.58
N CYS A 93 16.58 -30.66 13.76
CA CYS A 93 16.42 -29.39 13.06
C CYS A 93 16.07 -29.62 11.60
N GLU A 94 14.91 -29.14 11.19
CA GLU A 94 14.39 -29.30 9.83
C GLU A 94 14.64 -28.09 8.94
N LYS A 95 15.68 -27.27 9.21
CA LYS A 95 16.06 -26.19 8.27
C LYS A 95 16.43 -26.80 6.90
N PRO A 96 15.99 -26.19 5.77
CA PRO A 96 15.23 -24.95 5.64
C PRO A 96 13.70 -25.12 5.57
N ARG A 97 13.15 -26.32 5.79
CA ARG A 97 11.70 -26.60 5.66
C ARG A 97 10.83 -25.86 6.68
N ILE A 98 11.32 -25.69 7.92
CA ILE A 98 10.59 -25.01 9.01
C ILE A 98 11.37 -23.77 9.48
N LYS A 99 10.65 -22.67 9.77
CA LYS A 99 11.23 -21.45 10.36
C LYS A 99 11.53 -21.67 11.84
N CYS A 100 12.62 -21.09 12.34
CA CYS A 100 12.98 -21.21 13.76
C CYS A 100 11.91 -20.70 14.75
N GLY A 101 11.09 -19.71 14.36
CA GLY A 101 9.98 -19.23 15.21
C GLY A 101 8.89 -20.28 15.43
N ASP A 102 8.69 -21.17 14.46
CA ASP A 102 7.65 -22.20 14.48
C ASP A 102 8.18 -23.58 14.91
N CYS A 103 9.48 -23.69 15.15
CA CYS A 103 10.14 -24.95 15.50
C CYS A 103 9.92 -25.30 16.98
N ALA A 104 9.29 -26.46 17.25
CA ALA A 104 9.07 -26.99 18.60
C ALA A 104 10.34 -27.57 19.26
N HIS A 105 11.36 -27.93 18.46
CA HIS A 105 12.63 -28.50 18.94
C HIS A 105 13.75 -27.45 19.09
N ARG A 106 13.41 -26.15 19.07
CA ARG A 106 14.39 -25.07 19.21
C ARG A 106 14.95 -25.04 20.62
N VAL A 107 16.26 -24.86 20.73
CA VAL A 107 16.97 -24.58 21.98
C VAL A 107 17.72 -23.28 21.76
N LEU A 108 17.07 -22.16 22.06
CA LEU A 108 17.60 -20.82 21.82
C LEU A 108 18.74 -20.53 22.79
N GLN A 109 19.78 -19.85 22.30
CA GLN A 109 20.93 -19.49 23.10
C GLN A 109 20.79 -18.06 23.64
N PRO A 110 21.02 -17.85 24.95
CA PRO A 110 20.94 -16.53 25.54
C PRO A 110 22.10 -15.65 25.06
N LEU A 111 21.86 -14.34 25.02
CA LEU A 111 22.88 -13.33 24.76
C LEU A 111 23.68 -13.09 26.04
N THR A 112 24.94 -13.54 26.07
CA THR A 112 25.84 -13.40 27.22
C THR A 112 26.97 -12.40 26.94
N ASP A 113 27.68 -11.98 27.99
CA ASP A 113 28.83 -11.07 27.88
C ASP A 113 29.95 -11.68 27.02
N ALA A 114 30.11 -13.00 27.05
CA ALA A 114 31.04 -13.71 26.17
C ALA A 114 30.66 -13.57 24.69
N VAL A 115 29.36 -13.70 24.36
CA VAL A 115 28.87 -13.53 22.97
C VAL A 115 29.08 -12.09 22.49
N ILE A 116 28.87 -11.09 23.35
CA ILE A 116 29.16 -9.68 23.02
C ILE A 116 30.66 -9.46 22.84
N TYR A 117 31.50 -10.07 23.68
CA TYR A 117 32.95 -10.01 23.52
C TYR A 117 33.39 -10.61 22.18
N ASP A 118 32.91 -11.81 21.84
CA ASP A 118 33.20 -12.50 20.58
C ASP A 118 32.81 -11.65 19.36
N HIS A 119 31.70 -10.91 19.47
CA HIS A 119 31.28 -9.95 18.47
C HIS A 119 32.27 -8.81 18.24
N LEU A 120 32.71 -8.19 19.33
CA LEU A 120 33.64 -7.05 19.32
C LEU A 120 35.07 -7.46 18.96
N ALA A 121 35.44 -8.71 19.29
CA ALA A 121 36.70 -9.34 18.96
C ALA A 121 36.75 -9.83 17.50
N GLY A 122 35.60 -10.09 16.89
CA GLY A 122 35.49 -10.46 15.48
C GLY A 122 35.31 -11.95 15.21
N GLU A 123 35.16 -12.78 16.25
CA GLU A 123 34.95 -14.23 16.12
C GLU A 123 33.65 -14.51 15.36
N HIS A 124 32.53 -13.88 15.76
CA HIS A 124 31.25 -13.97 15.08
C HIS A 124 30.54 -12.62 14.98
N THR A 125 29.74 -12.37 13.94
CA THR A 125 28.89 -11.17 13.89
C THR A 125 27.48 -11.50 14.38
N ILE A 126 26.95 -10.71 15.31
CA ILE A 126 25.59 -10.85 15.83
C ILE A 126 24.76 -9.60 15.54
N GLY A 127 23.45 -9.73 15.64
CA GLY A 127 22.52 -8.62 15.77
C GLY A 127 21.78 -8.67 17.10
N ILE A 128 20.68 -7.92 17.20
CA ILE A 128 19.81 -7.88 18.36
C ILE A 128 18.34 -7.80 17.94
N TYR A 129 17.45 -8.40 18.72
CA TYR A 129 16.01 -8.18 18.63
C TYR A 129 15.62 -7.08 19.63
N PRO A 130 15.26 -5.86 19.19
CA PRO A 130 15.02 -4.71 20.06
C PRO A 130 13.66 -4.73 20.75
N LEU A 131 12.70 -5.50 20.23
CA LEU A 131 11.35 -5.60 20.79
C LEU A 131 11.31 -6.70 21.86
N LEU A 132 10.99 -6.31 23.09
CA LEU A 132 10.93 -7.18 24.27
C LEU A 132 9.53 -7.78 24.45
N GLU A 133 9.47 -8.81 25.28
CA GLU A 133 8.21 -9.36 25.80
C GLU A 133 7.52 -8.29 26.67
N GLY A 134 6.28 -7.91 26.31
CA GLY A 134 5.57 -6.77 26.91
C GLY A 134 5.53 -5.49 26.06
N ASP A 135 5.88 -5.59 24.77
CA ASP A 135 5.71 -4.50 23.78
C ASP A 135 6.58 -3.26 24.07
N THR A 136 7.76 -3.48 24.66
CA THR A 136 8.72 -2.42 25.05
C THR A 136 10.07 -2.54 24.34
N CYS A 137 10.86 -1.46 24.34
CA CYS A 137 12.25 -1.43 23.87
C CYS A 137 13.11 -0.48 24.71
N HIS A 138 14.44 -0.56 24.53
CA HIS A 138 15.42 0.31 25.21
C HIS A 138 16.10 1.33 24.28
N PHE A 139 15.91 1.19 22.98
CA PHE A 139 16.37 2.15 21.99
C PHE A 139 15.42 2.20 20.80
N LEU A 140 15.54 3.28 20.04
CA LEU A 140 15.01 3.43 18.70
C LEU A 140 16.21 3.52 17.75
N ALA A 141 16.24 2.72 16.70
CA ALA A 141 17.20 2.87 15.62
C ALA A 141 16.49 3.22 14.32
N VAL A 142 17.09 4.10 13.52
CA VAL A 142 16.59 4.50 12.21
C VAL A 142 17.63 4.11 11.17
N ASP A 143 17.25 3.28 10.22
CA ASP A 143 18.12 2.82 9.13
C ASP A 143 18.07 3.79 7.94
N PHE A 144 19.19 3.95 7.24
CA PHE A 144 19.35 4.80 6.06
C PHE A 144 20.22 4.06 5.04
N ASP A 145 19.63 3.47 4.01
CA ASP A 145 20.30 2.57 3.06
C ASP A 145 20.07 2.93 1.57
N GLU A 146 19.34 4.02 1.30
CA GLU A 146 19.04 4.49 -0.05
C GLU A 146 20.17 5.36 -0.65
N ALA A 147 20.08 5.71 -1.94
CA ALA A 147 21.13 6.43 -2.68
C ALA A 147 21.59 7.74 -2.00
N ASP A 148 20.67 8.46 -1.37
CA ASP A 148 20.90 9.75 -0.70
C ASP A 148 21.07 9.62 0.83
N TRP A 149 21.39 8.41 1.35
CA TRP A 149 21.41 8.13 2.80
C TRP A 149 22.25 9.11 3.63
N ARG A 150 23.32 9.68 3.07
CA ARG A 150 24.20 10.64 3.77
C ARG A 150 23.46 11.91 4.13
N GLU A 151 22.70 12.46 3.19
CA GLU A 151 21.97 13.70 3.38
C GLU A 151 20.73 13.46 4.26
N ASP A 152 20.05 12.33 4.08
CA ASP A 152 18.95 11.90 4.95
C ASP A 152 19.41 11.75 6.42
N ALA A 153 20.53 11.06 6.65
CA ALA A 153 21.07 10.84 7.98
C ALA A 153 21.50 12.16 8.67
N LYS A 154 22.16 13.06 7.93
CA LYS A 154 22.52 14.39 8.45
C LYS A 154 21.28 15.22 8.80
N ALA A 155 20.26 15.21 7.93
CA ALA A 155 19.01 15.92 8.16
C ALA A 155 18.28 15.40 9.41
N PHE A 156 18.30 14.09 9.61
CA PHE A 156 17.74 13.45 10.81
C PHE A 156 18.49 13.86 12.08
N ILE A 157 19.83 13.75 12.10
CA ILE A 157 20.65 14.14 13.27
C ILE A 157 20.52 15.64 13.59
N GLN A 158 20.45 16.49 12.57
CA GLN A 158 20.17 17.91 12.77
C GLN A 158 18.81 18.13 13.43
N SER A 159 17.77 17.44 12.96
CA SER A 159 16.42 17.51 13.55
C SER A 159 16.41 17.02 14.99
N CYS A 160 17.13 15.93 15.29
CA CYS A 160 17.33 15.47 16.67
C CYS A 160 17.96 16.58 17.54
N THR A 161 19.01 17.23 17.04
CA THR A 161 19.71 18.31 17.75
C THR A 161 18.80 19.50 18.05
N GLU A 162 17.99 19.94 17.07
CA GLU A 162 17.03 21.04 17.22
C GLU A 162 15.93 20.74 18.25
N LEU A 163 15.52 19.48 18.32
CA LEU A 163 14.51 19.01 19.28
C LEU A 163 15.12 18.76 20.67
N GLY A 164 16.44 18.63 20.78
CA GLY A 164 17.14 18.26 22.02
C GLY A 164 17.15 16.75 22.27
N VAL A 165 17.02 15.95 21.21
CA VAL A 165 17.12 14.50 21.23
C VAL A 165 18.56 14.08 20.98
N SER A 166 19.15 13.36 21.94
CA SER A 166 20.49 12.76 21.77
C SER A 166 20.41 11.56 20.85
N ALA A 167 21.07 11.65 19.68
CA ALA A 167 21.13 10.58 18.70
C ALA A 167 22.60 10.30 18.30
N ALA A 168 22.99 9.03 18.26
CA ALA A 168 24.31 8.58 17.82
C ALA A 168 24.24 8.04 16.39
N LEU A 169 25.14 8.48 15.52
CA LEU A 169 25.17 8.06 14.12
C LEU A 169 26.26 7.00 13.89
N GLU A 170 25.88 5.85 13.33
CA GLU A 170 26.78 4.76 12.96
C GLU A 170 26.78 4.59 11.44
N ILE A 171 27.95 4.45 10.80
CA ILE A 171 28.03 4.01 9.40
C ILE A 171 27.79 2.51 9.33
N SER A 172 26.90 2.07 8.43
CA SER A 172 26.55 0.66 8.29
C SER A 172 27.76 -0.21 7.91
N ARG A 173 27.64 -1.53 8.12
CA ARG A 173 28.65 -2.52 7.75
C ARG A 173 29.13 -2.40 6.30
N SER A 174 28.23 -2.08 5.36
CA SER A 174 28.53 -2.01 3.93
C SER A 174 29.21 -0.70 3.53
N GLY A 175 29.16 0.33 4.38
CA GLY A 175 29.58 1.69 4.03
C GLY A 175 28.62 2.41 3.06
N GLN A 176 27.50 1.78 2.71
CA GLN A 176 26.47 2.31 1.81
C GLN A 176 25.19 2.68 2.57
N GLY A 177 25.28 2.91 3.87
CA GLY A 177 24.17 3.35 4.69
C GLY A 177 24.62 3.78 6.09
N ALA A 178 23.68 4.16 6.93
CA ALA A 178 23.90 4.52 8.32
C ALA A 178 22.71 4.16 9.22
N HIS A 179 22.98 3.97 10.50
CA HIS A 179 21.97 3.83 11.53
C HIS A 179 22.05 4.99 12.52
N ALA A 180 20.92 5.68 12.77
CA ALA A 180 20.82 6.66 13.84
C ALA A 180 20.16 6.03 15.07
N TRP A 181 20.84 6.07 16.22
CA TRP A 181 20.45 5.41 17.46
C TRP A 181 20.02 6.43 18.50
N VAL A 182 18.82 6.27 19.07
CA VAL A 182 18.31 7.02 20.23
C VAL A 182 18.13 6.04 21.38
N PHE A 183 18.85 6.25 22.48
CA PHE A 183 18.82 5.35 23.63
C PHE A 183 17.93 5.90 24.74
N PHE A 184 17.18 5.03 25.40
CA PHE A 184 16.29 5.39 26.51
C PHE A 184 16.89 5.01 27.86
N ALA A 185 16.61 5.81 28.89
CA ALA A 185 17.10 5.56 30.26
C ALA A 185 16.43 4.35 30.92
N GLY A 186 15.23 3.98 30.46
CA GLY A 186 14.44 2.84 30.92
C GLY A 186 13.76 2.11 29.75
N ALA A 187 12.97 1.08 30.06
CA ALA A 187 12.12 0.45 29.06
C ALA A 187 10.97 1.41 28.71
N VAL A 188 10.74 1.62 27.41
CA VAL A 188 9.65 2.45 26.89
C VAL A 188 8.77 1.61 25.97
N SER A 189 7.51 1.99 25.79
CA SER A 189 6.66 1.28 24.84
C SER A 189 7.23 1.42 23.43
N ALA A 190 7.24 0.33 22.65
CA ALA A 190 7.71 0.38 21.28
C ALA A 190 6.87 1.36 20.43
N ARG A 191 5.59 1.52 20.78
CA ARG A 191 4.69 2.54 20.22
C ARG A 191 5.22 3.95 20.42
N ASP A 192 5.61 4.33 21.64
CA ASP A 192 6.06 5.70 21.93
C ASP A 192 7.43 5.97 21.32
N ALA A 193 8.35 5.00 21.37
CA ALA A 193 9.62 5.10 20.66
C ALA A 193 9.42 5.34 19.15
N ARG A 194 8.49 4.60 18.53
CA ARG A 194 8.17 4.79 17.11
C ARG A 194 7.44 6.11 16.82
N ARG A 195 6.56 6.58 17.71
CA ARG A 195 5.91 7.90 17.60
C ARG A 195 6.97 9.00 17.60
N LEU A 196 7.97 8.91 18.48
CA LEU A 196 9.12 9.82 18.50
C LEU A 196 9.89 9.80 17.18
N GLY A 197 10.28 8.62 16.70
CA GLY A 197 10.99 8.48 15.42
C GLY A 197 10.21 9.05 14.24
N THR A 198 8.91 8.77 14.18
CA THR A 198 8.00 9.31 13.16
C THR A 198 7.93 10.83 13.22
N ALA A 199 7.83 11.40 14.43
CA ALA A 199 7.77 12.85 14.61
C ALA A 199 9.07 13.54 14.17
N ILE A 200 10.23 12.96 14.48
CA ILE A 200 11.53 13.49 14.07
C ILE A 200 11.69 13.40 12.54
N ILE A 201 11.32 12.27 11.91
CA ILE A 201 11.33 12.13 10.45
C ILE A 201 10.42 13.17 9.81
N SER A 202 9.20 13.34 10.32
CA SER A 202 8.28 14.36 9.83
C SER A 202 8.86 15.77 9.96
N HIS A 203 9.51 16.08 11.09
CA HIS A 203 10.19 17.35 11.29
C HIS A 203 11.33 17.55 10.26
N ALA A 204 12.17 16.54 10.04
CA ALA A 204 13.22 16.55 9.03
C ALA A 204 12.67 16.78 7.62
N CYS A 205 11.60 16.09 7.24
CA CYS A 205 10.92 16.25 5.94
C CYS A 205 10.42 17.69 5.70
N THR A 206 10.03 18.43 6.75
CA THR A 206 9.59 19.82 6.56
C THR A 206 10.72 20.76 6.11
N ARG A 207 11.97 20.41 6.45
CA ARG A 207 13.16 21.22 6.17
C ARG A 207 13.87 20.84 4.88
N THR A 208 13.96 19.54 4.56
CA THR A 208 14.77 19.05 3.43
C THR A 208 13.92 18.56 2.26
N ARG A 209 14.42 18.79 1.04
CA ARG A 209 13.76 18.46 -0.24
C ARG A 209 13.66 16.95 -0.55
N GLN A 210 14.29 16.08 0.26
CA GLN A 210 14.74 14.76 -0.19
C GLN A 210 14.16 13.53 0.52
N LEU A 211 13.50 13.65 1.68
CA LEU A 211 13.02 12.46 2.38
C LEU A 211 11.76 11.87 1.72
N GLN A 212 11.91 10.68 1.13
CA GLN A 212 10.81 9.91 0.54
C GLN A 212 9.90 9.30 1.62
N LEU A 213 8.64 9.00 1.27
CA LEU A 213 7.66 8.36 2.16
C LEU A 213 8.07 6.97 2.65
N THR A 214 9.06 6.32 2.02
CA THR A 214 9.67 5.05 2.47
C THR A 214 10.48 5.19 3.76
N SER A 215 10.91 6.41 4.12
CA SER A 215 11.73 6.68 5.32
C SER A 215 11.02 6.31 6.62
N TYR A 216 9.68 6.28 6.63
CA TYR A 216 8.87 5.96 7.81
C TYR A 216 8.88 4.47 8.19
N ASP A 217 9.29 3.59 7.28
CA ASP A 217 9.36 2.14 7.52
C ASP A 217 10.75 1.69 8.01
N ARG A 218 11.69 2.64 8.20
CA ARG A 218 13.10 2.38 8.58
C ARG A 218 13.36 2.35 10.09
N LEU A 219 12.31 2.28 10.91
CA LEU A 219 12.42 2.32 12.38
C LEU A 219 12.56 0.92 13.00
N PHE A 220 13.43 0.78 13.99
CA PHE A 220 13.63 -0.43 14.80
C PHE A 220 13.41 -0.10 16.29
N PRO A 221 12.46 -0.74 16.99
CA PRO A 221 11.52 -1.75 16.49
C PRO A 221 10.61 -1.24 15.37
N ASN A 222 10.28 -2.11 14.40
CA ASN A 222 9.41 -1.75 13.27
C ASN A 222 7.92 -1.98 13.54
N GLN A 223 7.57 -2.54 14.70
CA GLN A 223 6.21 -2.88 15.09
C GLN A 223 6.00 -2.54 16.57
N ASP A 224 4.79 -2.09 16.92
CA ASP A 224 4.47 -1.69 18.30
C ASP A 224 4.29 -2.88 19.25
N THR A 225 3.96 -4.06 18.73
CA THR A 225 3.59 -5.23 19.54
C THR A 225 4.32 -6.49 19.09
N MET A 226 4.61 -7.38 20.03
CA MET A 226 5.28 -8.65 19.76
C MET A 226 4.37 -9.60 18.95
N PRO A 227 4.83 -10.14 17.80
CA PRO A 227 4.06 -11.06 17.00
C PRO A 227 4.00 -12.44 17.67
N LYS A 228 2.87 -13.13 17.53
CA LYS A 228 2.69 -14.46 18.13
C LYS A 228 3.73 -15.44 17.59
N GLY A 229 4.48 -16.09 18.49
CA GLY A 229 5.50 -17.09 18.14
C GLY A 229 6.78 -16.56 17.49
N GLY A 230 6.91 -15.24 17.29
CA GLY A 230 8.06 -14.62 16.63
C GLY A 230 9.03 -13.92 17.60
N PHE A 231 10.24 -13.62 17.11
CA PHE A 231 11.29 -12.90 17.87
C PHE A 231 11.25 -11.38 17.68
N GLY A 232 10.42 -10.91 16.74
CA GLY A 232 10.45 -9.53 16.26
C GLY A 232 11.46 -9.36 15.13
N ASN A 233 11.64 -8.11 14.71
CA ASN A 233 12.59 -7.77 13.65
C ASN A 233 13.97 -7.52 14.26
N LEU A 234 15.02 -7.86 13.53
CA LEU A 234 16.38 -7.74 14.00
C LEU A 234 17.08 -6.53 13.39
N ILE A 235 18.05 -6.00 14.12
CA ILE A 235 19.02 -5.03 13.63
C ILE A 235 20.43 -5.55 13.92
N ALA A 236 21.38 -5.33 13.01
CA ALA A 236 22.77 -5.72 13.21
C ALA A 236 23.42 -4.87 14.31
N LEU A 237 24.27 -5.46 15.15
CA LEU A 237 24.99 -4.71 16.18
C LEU A 237 26.22 -3.98 15.60
N PRO A 238 26.55 -2.78 16.12
CA PRO A 238 27.65 -1.96 15.65
C PRO A 238 29.02 -2.42 16.17
N LEU A 239 30.11 -1.78 15.73
CA LEU A 239 31.49 -2.05 16.14
C LEU A 239 32.01 -3.45 15.77
N GLN A 240 31.54 -3.99 14.65
CA GLN A 240 32.02 -5.26 14.09
C GLN A 240 33.52 -5.14 13.74
N LYS A 241 34.38 -6.00 14.31
CA LYS A 241 35.85 -5.94 14.17
C LYS A 241 36.33 -5.75 12.73
N HIS A 242 35.91 -6.63 11.82
CA HIS A 242 36.38 -6.63 10.43
C HIS A 242 35.89 -5.42 9.61
N PRO A 243 34.60 -5.02 9.65
CA PRO A 243 34.15 -3.74 9.09
C PRO A 243 34.85 -2.51 9.69
N ARG A 244 35.07 -2.51 11.01
CA ARG A 244 35.70 -1.39 11.75
C ARG A 244 37.11 -1.08 11.26
N GLU A 245 37.88 -2.09 10.90
CA GLU A 245 39.23 -1.92 10.32
C GLU A 245 39.23 -1.19 8.98
N ARG A 246 38.08 -1.12 8.30
CA ARG A 246 37.87 -0.39 7.05
C ARG A 246 37.13 0.94 7.24
N GLY A 247 36.89 1.35 8.48
CA GLY A 247 36.13 2.57 8.80
C GLY A 247 34.61 2.42 8.69
N PHE A 248 34.09 1.19 8.73
CA PHE A 248 32.64 0.89 8.69
C PHE A 248 32.16 0.24 9.99
N SER A 249 30.87 0.28 10.28
CA SER A 249 30.33 -0.12 11.60
C SER A 249 30.98 0.65 12.75
N VAL A 250 31.19 1.95 12.55
CA VAL A 250 31.78 2.89 13.51
C VAL A 250 30.87 4.10 13.66
N PHE A 251 30.90 4.69 14.86
CA PHE A 251 30.22 5.93 15.16
C PHE A 251 30.97 7.12 14.59
N VAL A 252 30.20 8.06 14.06
CA VAL A 252 30.69 9.25 13.37
C VAL A 252 30.03 10.51 13.92
N ASP A 253 30.70 11.64 13.72
CA ASP A 253 30.14 12.96 14.00
C ASP A 253 29.13 13.42 12.94
N ALA A 254 28.59 14.64 13.10
CA ALA A 254 27.62 15.22 12.17
C ALA A 254 28.20 15.46 10.75
N SER A 255 29.52 15.47 10.61
CA SER A 255 30.23 15.57 9.32
C SER A 255 30.60 14.20 8.72
N LEU A 256 30.09 13.12 9.31
CA LEU A 256 30.35 11.72 8.95
C LEU A 256 31.82 11.31 9.14
N GLN A 257 32.56 12.00 10.02
CA GLN A 257 33.93 11.61 10.37
C GLN A 257 33.93 10.67 11.59
N PRO A 258 34.65 9.53 11.53
CA PRO A 258 34.73 8.61 12.66
C PRO A 258 35.35 9.25 13.92
N TYR A 259 34.73 9.02 15.09
CA TYR A 259 35.34 9.41 16.36
C TYR A 259 36.66 8.67 16.59
N SER A 260 37.67 9.40 17.06
CA SER A 260 39.00 8.86 17.37
C SER A 260 38.94 7.79 18.47
N ASP A 261 38.13 7.99 19.50
CA ASP A 261 37.82 7.01 20.53
C ASP A 261 36.32 6.68 20.56
N GLN A 262 35.97 5.53 19.97
CA GLN A 262 34.61 5.02 19.90
C GLN A 262 34.02 4.72 21.28
N TRP A 263 34.83 4.32 22.25
CA TRP A 263 34.36 3.96 23.60
C TRP A 263 34.12 5.18 24.46
N ALA A 264 35.00 6.19 24.36
CA ALA A 264 34.78 7.48 25.01
C ALA A 264 33.50 8.15 24.47
N PHE A 265 33.26 8.07 23.16
CA PHE A 265 32.01 8.54 22.56
C PHE A 265 30.80 7.77 23.09
N LEU A 266 30.81 6.43 23.06
CA LEU A 266 29.68 5.64 23.59
C LEU A 266 29.39 5.93 25.06
N ALA A 267 30.44 6.19 25.86
CA ALA A 267 30.28 6.56 27.27
C ALA A 267 29.65 7.95 27.46
N SER A 268 29.79 8.86 26.48
CA SER A 268 29.20 10.20 26.53
C SER A 268 27.77 10.28 25.99
N VAL A 269 27.26 9.20 25.36
CA VAL A 269 25.91 9.17 24.80
C VAL A 269 24.86 9.33 25.90
N ALA A 270 24.11 10.43 25.84
CA ALA A 270 23.00 10.69 26.76
C ALA A 270 21.81 9.79 26.44
N ARG A 271 21.19 9.23 27.48
CA ARG A 271 19.99 8.39 27.40
C ARG A 271 18.76 9.23 27.73
N MET A 272 17.76 9.20 26.86
CA MET A 272 16.52 9.95 27.01
C MET A 272 15.61 9.33 28.08
N PRO A 273 15.17 10.10 29.09
CA PRO A 273 14.12 9.68 30.01
C PRO A 273 12.78 9.44 29.30
N ALA A 274 12.01 8.45 29.74
CA ALA A 274 10.72 8.12 29.12
C ALA A 274 9.72 9.29 29.11
N HIS A 275 9.74 10.15 30.13
CA HIS A 275 8.84 11.30 30.24
C HIS A 275 9.16 12.43 29.24
N ASP A 276 10.35 12.42 28.63
CA ASP A 276 10.75 13.42 27.64
C ASP A 276 10.24 13.08 26.22
N ILE A 277 9.70 11.87 26.01
CA ILE A 277 9.22 11.45 24.68
C ILE A 277 8.06 12.34 24.20
N GLU A 278 6.99 12.46 24.98
CA GLU A 278 5.79 13.21 24.56
C GLU A 278 6.07 14.71 24.36
N PRO A 279 6.81 15.42 25.25
CA PRO A 279 7.22 16.80 25.00
C PRO A 279 8.01 16.99 23.71
N ASN A 280 8.92 16.07 23.38
CA ASN A 280 9.69 16.13 22.13
C ASN A 280 8.82 15.89 20.90
N ILE A 281 7.86 14.96 20.99
CA ILE A 281 6.85 14.74 19.95
C ILE A 281 6.06 16.03 19.71
N LEU A 282 5.54 16.68 20.76
CA LEU A 282 4.78 17.92 20.64
C LEU A 282 5.59 19.07 20.03
N ARG A 283 6.88 19.19 20.41
CA ARG A 283 7.80 20.19 19.85
C ARG A 283 8.10 19.94 18.37
N ALA A 284 8.29 18.68 17.99
CA ALA A 284 8.56 18.29 16.60
C ALA A 284 7.39 18.63 15.67
N THR A 285 6.17 18.64 16.21
CA THR A 285 4.93 18.71 15.42
C THR A 285 4.16 20.01 15.60
N GLY A 286 4.63 20.92 16.46
CA GLY A 286 4.01 22.22 16.70
C GLY A 286 2.59 22.14 17.27
N GLY A 287 2.26 21.07 18.01
CA GLY A 287 0.92 20.82 18.53
C GLY A 287 -0.08 20.21 17.51
N ALA A 288 0.33 20.02 16.25
CA ALA A 288 -0.37 19.13 15.32
C ALA A 288 0.03 17.67 15.60
N HIS A 289 -0.79 16.69 15.22
CA HIS A 289 -0.38 15.29 15.37
C HIS A 289 0.81 14.98 14.44
N PRO A 290 1.85 14.22 14.85
CA PRO A 290 3.05 13.95 14.04
C PRO A 290 2.78 13.40 12.66
N LEU A 291 1.72 12.61 12.61
CA LEU A 291 1.09 12.17 11.40
C LEU A 291 -0.10 13.10 11.19
N ASP A 292 0.14 14.27 10.61
CA ASP A 292 -0.93 15.12 10.05
C ASP A 292 -1.39 14.53 8.70
N VAL A 293 -1.66 13.22 8.79
CA VAL A 293 -2.42 12.33 7.93
C VAL A 293 -3.55 11.96 8.87
N THR A 294 -4.74 12.52 8.65
CA THR A 294 -5.96 12.22 9.42
C THR A 294 -5.92 10.77 9.90
N PHE A 295 -5.92 10.55 11.22
CA PHE A 295 -6.31 9.25 11.73
C PHE A 295 -7.66 8.98 11.12
N ILE A 296 -7.74 7.93 10.33
CA ILE A 296 -9.00 7.46 9.83
C ILE A 296 -9.59 6.74 11.04
N ASP A 297 -10.46 7.43 11.80
CA ASP A 297 -11.31 6.74 12.77
C ASP A 297 -12.17 5.70 12.03
N ASP A 298 -12.73 4.72 12.74
CA ASP A 298 -13.59 3.70 12.12
C ASP A 298 -14.79 4.32 11.35
N GLU A 299 -15.17 5.56 11.67
CA GLU A 299 -16.13 6.37 10.91
C GLU A 299 -15.57 6.91 9.58
N ASP A 300 -14.30 7.32 9.51
CA ASP A 300 -13.65 7.79 8.28
C ASP A 300 -13.41 6.63 7.29
N LEU A 301 -13.28 5.39 7.79
CA LEU A 301 -13.27 4.18 6.95
C LEU A 301 -14.62 3.96 6.25
N ALA A 302 -15.72 4.49 6.80
CA ALA A 302 -17.04 4.40 6.19
C ALA A 302 -17.25 5.44 5.08
N THR A 303 -16.53 6.58 5.11
CA THR A 303 -16.61 7.63 4.06
C THR A 303 -15.25 8.21 3.62
N PRO A 304 -14.27 7.38 3.19
CA PRO A 304 -12.91 7.84 2.87
C PRO A 304 -12.81 8.80 1.67
N TRP A 305 -13.92 9.05 0.96
CA TRP A 305 -14.05 10.05 -0.11
C TRP A 305 -14.47 11.44 0.41
N LYS A 306 -14.86 11.57 1.68
CA LYS A 306 -15.07 12.86 2.34
C LYS A 306 -13.75 13.29 2.97
N ARG A 307 -12.94 14.02 2.21
CA ARG A 307 -11.78 14.71 2.79
C ARG A 307 -12.28 15.94 3.53
N GLU A 308 -12.40 15.87 4.85
CA GLU A 308 -12.43 17.09 5.66
C GLU A 308 -11.00 17.60 5.81
N SER A 309 -10.48 18.30 4.80
CA SER A 309 -9.27 19.09 5.01
C SER A 309 -9.67 20.37 5.71
N LYS A 310 -9.34 20.51 7.00
CA LYS A 310 -9.31 21.84 7.62
C LYS A 310 -8.30 22.68 6.83
N PRO A 311 -8.65 23.91 6.39
CA PRO A 311 -7.73 24.78 5.67
C PRO A 311 -6.63 25.22 6.63
N ALA A 312 -5.43 24.66 6.45
CA ALA A 312 -4.23 25.12 7.14
C ALA A 312 -3.43 25.98 6.15
N LYS A 313 -3.39 27.29 6.38
CA LYS A 313 -2.44 28.17 5.68
C LYS A 313 -1.04 27.65 5.96
N LEU A 314 -0.29 27.35 4.91
CA LEU A 314 1.07 26.85 5.03
C LEU A 314 1.98 27.98 5.53
N ALA A 315 2.87 27.64 6.46
CA ALA A 315 3.89 28.57 6.92
C ALA A 315 4.97 28.77 5.83
N GLY A 316 5.39 30.02 5.64
CA GLY A 316 6.44 30.40 4.68
C GLY A 316 5.95 31.28 3.53
N LEU A 317 6.89 31.80 2.74
CA LEU A 317 6.59 32.60 1.55
C LEU A 317 6.04 31.70 0.44
N MET A 318 4.76 31.88 0.10
CA MET A 318 4.11 31.15 -0.99
C MET A 318 4.33 31.88 -2.34
N PRO A 319 4.50 31.15 -3.44
CA PRO A 319 4.60 31.74 -4.77
C PRO A 319 3.24 32.36 -5.17
N LYS A 320 3.27 33.44 -5.97
CA LYS A 320 2.03 34.07 -6.47
C LYS A 320 1.28 33.19 -7.47
N SER A 321 2.01 32.43 -8.27
CA SER A 321 1.46 31.44 -9.18
C SER A 321 2.36 30.22 -9.28
N LEU A 322 1.78 29.13 -9.75
CA LEU A 322 2.48 27.87 -9.96
C LEU A 322 2.05 27.27 -11.30
N THR A 323 3.04 26.95 -12.14
CA THR A 323 2.80 26.24 -13.39
C THR A 323 2.48 24.78 -13.11
N VAL A 324 1.36 24.30 -13.65
CA VAL A 324 0.93 22.91 -13.52
C VAL A 324 0.66 22.32 -14.90
N ILE A 325 1.33 21.22 -15.21
CA ILE A 325 1.18 20.51 -16.48
C ILE A 325 0.26 19.31 -16.25
N LEU A 326 -0.88 19.29 -16.94
CA LEU A 326 -1.77 18.14 -16.95
C LEU A 326 -1.40 17.24 -18.13
N ALA A 327 -0.96 16.02 -17.87
CA ALA A 327 -0.77 14.97 -18.87
C ALA A 327 -1.39 13.66 -18.35
N ASN A 328 -0.71 12.52 -18.49
CA ASN A 328 -1.12 11.28 -17.81
C ASN A 328 -1.16 11.44 -16.26
N GLN A 329 -0.40 12.38 -15.72
CA GLN A 329 -0.42 12.80 -14.31
C GLN A 329 -0.44 14.32 -14.20
N ILE A 330 -0.51 14.83 -12.97
CA ILE A 330 -0.45 16.26 -12.66
C ILE A 330 0.98 16.59 -12.25
N TYR A 331 1.70 17.34 -13.08
CA TYR A 331 3.09 17.67 -12.83
C TYR A 331 3.21 19.09 -12.27
N PHE A 332 3.99 19.21 -11.19
CA PHE A 332 4.30 20.47 -10.51
C PHE A 332 5.80 20.73 -10.55
N GLU A 333 6.22 21.92 -10.97
CA GLU A 333 7.64 22.28 -11.10
C GLU A 333 8.28 22.58 -9.73
N LYS A 334 9.34 21.83 -9.37
CA LYS A 334 9.99 21.94 -8.06
C LYS A 334 10.68 23.29 -7.82
N ALA A 335 11.21 23.92 -8.87
CA ALA A 335 11.93 25.18 -8.76
C ALA A 335 11.05 26.32 -8.21
N GLN A 336 9.75 26.27 -8.51
CA GLN A 336 8.77 27.28 -8.14
C GLN A 336 8.11 27.00 -6.78
N MET A 337 8.40 25.86 -6.14
CA MET A 337 7.67 25.41 -4.95
C MET A 337 8.51 25.44 -3.67
N PRO A 338 8.00 26.05 -2.60
CA PRO A 338 8.49 25.83 -1.24
C PRO A 338 8.30 24.38 -0.80
N GLN A 339 9.17 23.90 0.10
CA GLN A 339 9.13 22.52 0.57
C GLN A 339 7.81 22.18 1.30
N ALA A 340 7.27 23.12 2.07
CA ALA A 340 5.99 22.94 2.75
C ALA A 340 4.85 22.64 1.77
N LEU A 341 4.82 23.33 0.62
CA LEU A 341 3.83 23.11 -0.42
C LEU A 341 4.05 21.76 -1.12
N ALA A 342 5.29 21.43 -1.49
CA ALA A 342 5.65 20.16 -2.09
C ALA A 342 5.23 18.97 -1.21
N ASN A 343 5.52 19.03 0.10
CA ASN A 343 5.13 18.00 1.07
C ASN A 343 3.60 17.87 1.16
N ARG A 344 2.87 18.99 1.16
CA ARG A 344 1.40 18.95 1.24
C ARG A 344 0.77 18.37 -0.02
N LEU A 345 1.34 18.68 -1.20
CA LEU A 345 0.95 18.08 -2.48
C LEU A 345 1.20 16.56 -2.51
N ILE A 346 2.39 16.09 -2.10
CA ILE A 346 2.70 14.66 -2.01
C ILE A 346 1.71 13.94 -1.08
N ARG A 347 1.34 14.57 0.05
CA ARG A 347 0.35 14.01 0.99
C ARG A 347 -1.05 13.85 0.38
N LEU A 348 -1.44 14.67 -0.61
CA LEU A 348 -2.72 14.47 -1.33
C LEU A 348 -2.77 13.14 -2.08
N ALA A 349 -1.61 12.57 -2.41
CA ALA A 349 -1.47 11.27 -3.07
C ALA A 349 -0.95 10.18 -2.12
N ALA A 350 -1.11 10.34 -0.80
CA ALA A 350 -0.71 9.34 0.19
C ALA A 350 -1.88 8.94 1.09
N PHE A 351 -1.89 7.70 1.56
CA PHE A 351 -2.88 7.20 2.51
C PHE A 351 -2.31 6.09 3.40
N GLN A 352 -2.93 5.85 4.55
CA GLN A 352 -2.53 4.79 5.48
C GLN A 352 -2.79 3.41 4.87
N ASN A 353 -1.85 2.47 5.01
CA ASN A 353 -2.00 1.09 4.52
C ASN A 353 -2.81 0.24 5.51
N PRO A 354 -4.09 -0.09 5.23
CA PRO A 354 -4.93 -0.80 6.21
C PRO A 354 -4.44 -2.23 6.47
N GLU A 355 -3.68 -2.82 5.54
CA GLU A 355 -3.07 -4.14 5.72
C GLU A 355 -1.99 -4.12 6.80
N PHE A 356 -1.17 -3.05 6.86
CA PHE A 356 -0.17 -2.86 7.91
C PHE A 356 -0.84 -2.85 9.30
N TYR A 357 -1.84 -1.98 9.48
CA TYR A 357 -2.53 -1.84 10.77
C TYR A 357 -3.31 -3.09 11.15
N ARG A 358 -3.93 -3.79 10.19
CA ARG A 358 -4.61 -5.07 10.45
C ARG A 358 -3.62 -6.16 10.87
N ALA A 359 -2.49 -6.29 10.18
CA ALA A 359 -1.44 -7.25 10.54
C ALA A 359 -0.88 -6.94 11.94
N GLN A 360 -0.66 -5.67 12.23
CA GLN A 360 -0.20 -5.21 13.54
C GLN A 360 -1.22 -5.53 14.65
N ALA A 361 -2.50 -5.21 14.47
CA ALA A 361 -3.56 -5.50 15.44
C ALA A 361 -3.73 -7.01 15.68
N MET A 362 -3.52 -7.84 14.65
CA MET A 362 -3.54 -9.30 14.74
C MET A 362 -2.25 -9.91 15.30
N ARG A 363 -1.25 -9.09 15.68
CA ARG A 363 0.08 -9.53 16.12
C ARG A 363 0.76 -10.45 15.10
N MET A 364 0.60 -10.13 13.82
CA MET A 364 1.22 -10.79 12.68
C MET A 364 2.42 -9.97 12.18
N SER A 365 3.31 -10.60 11.39
CA SER A 365 4.47 -9.91 10.81
C SER A 365 4.05 -8.80 9.83
N VAL A 366 4.58 -7.60 10.07
CA VAL A 366 4.47 -6.42 9.19
C VAL A 366 5.65 -6.29 8.22
N TRP A 367 6.52 -7.30 8.17
CA TRP A 367 7.62 -7.35 7.21
C TRP A 367 7.07 -7.21 5.77
N ASP A 368 7.65 -6.27 5.00
CA ASP A 368 7.25 -5.91 3.63
C ASP A 368 5.87 -5.24 3.48
N LYS A 369 5.32 -4.66 4.56
CA LYS A 369 4.07 -3.87 4.49
C LYS A 369 4.37 -2.42 4.83
N PRO A 370 4.40 -1.50 3.85
CA PRO A 370 4.65 -0.10 4.15
C PRO A 370 3.49 0.47 4.97
N ARG A 371 3.77 1.36 5.92
CA ARG A 371 2.72 1.98 6.76
C ARG A 371 1.87 2.98 5.98
N ILE A 372 2.48 3.69 5.04
CA ILE A 372 1.85 4.70 4.19
C ILE A 372 2.07 4.29 2.73
N ILE A 373 1.00 4.22 1.97
CA ILE A 373 1.08 4.04 0.52
C ILE A 373 1.15 5.43 -0.10
N GLY A 374 2.28 5.74 -0.72
CA GLY A 374 2.49 6.94 -1.53
C GLY A 374 2.26 6.63 -3.01
N CYS A 375 1.45 7.45 -3.68
CA CYS A 375 1.17 7.33 -5.11
C CYS A 375 1.75 8.49 -5.95
N ALA A 376 2.39 9.47 -5.31
CA ALA A 376 3.14 10.53 -5.98
C ALA A 376 4.47 10.01 -6.54
N GLU A 377 4.90 10.54 -7.67
CA GLU A 377 6.19 10.25 -8.29
C GLU A 377 7.10 11.47 -8.24
N ASN A 378 8.38 11.21 -7.97
CA ASN A 378 9.37 12.25 -7.75
C ASN A 378 10.36 12.26 -8.92
N PHE A 379 10.22 13.22 -9.82
CA PHE A 379 11.14 13.43 -10.95
C PHE A 379 12.21 14.47 -10.59
N PRO A 380 13.35 14.56 -11.29
CA PRO A 380 14.40 15.53 -10.96
C PRO A 380 13.90 16.98 -10.86
N GLN A 381 13.06 17.42 -11.81
CA GLN A 381 12.53 18.78 -11.87
C GLN A 381 11.05 18.91 -11.47
N HIS A 382 10.33 17.79 -11.37
CA HIS A 382 8.87 17.79 -11.19
C HIS A 382 8.42 16.84 -10.09
N ILE A 383 7.29 17.13 -9.46
CA ILE A 383 6.52 16.18 -8.66
C ILE A 383 5.28 15.83 -9.45
N ALA A 384 4.98 14.54 -9.62
CA ALA A 384 3.78 14.09 -10.30
C ALA A 384 2.78 13.51 -9.31
N LEU A 385 1.54 13.98 -9.35
CA LEU A 385 0.42 13.43 -8.59
C LEU A 385 -0.52 12.67 -9.53
N PRO A 386 -1.22 11.64 -9.03
CA PRO A 386 -2.33 11.02 -9.77
C PRO A 386 -3.40 12.05 -10.16
N ARG A 387 -3.98 11.90 -11.35
CA ARG A 387 -4.92 12.88 -11.95
C ARG A 387 -6.17 13.15 -11.11
N GLY A 388 -6.62 12.18 -10.33
CA GLY A 388 -7.77 12.32 -9.44
C GLY A 388 -7.52 13.27 -8.26
N CYS A 389 -6.26 13.65 -8.00
CA CYS A 389 -5.90 14.64 -6.99
C CYS A 389 -6.06 16.09 -7.45
N LEU A 390 -6.46 16.35 -8.70
CA LEU A 390 -6.50 17.69 -9.29
C LEU A 390 -7.38 18.67 -8.51
N ASP A 391 -8.60 18.25 -8.14
CA ASP A 391 -9.52 19.09 -7.37
C ASP A 391 -8.88 19.50 -6.03
N ALA A 392 -8.37 18.52 -5.27
CA ALA A 392 -7.75 18.77 -3.98
C ALA A 392 -6.46 19.61 -4.09
N ALA A 393 -5.69 19.45 -5.17
CA ALA A 393 -4.51 20.27 -5.41
C ALA A 393 -4.90 21.72 -5.74
N ARG A 394 -5.95 21.92 -6.55
CA ARG A 394 -6.48 23.25 -6.86
C ARG A 394 -7.01 23.94 -5.61
N ASP A 395 -7.76 23.21 -4.77
CA ASP A 395 -8.29 23.74 -3.51
C ASP A 395 -7.15 24.13 -2.56
N LEU A 396 -6.11 23.28 -2.44
CA LEU A 396 -4.92 23.57 -1.65
C LEU A 396 -4.19 24.84 -2.12
N LEU A 397 -4.03 25.02 -3.44
CA LEU A 397 -3.38 26.20 -4.01
C LEU A 397 -4.24 27.46 -3.76
N ALA A 398 -5.55 27.37 -3.95
CA ALA A 398 -6.49 28.46 -3.71
C ALA A 398 -6.51 28.91 -2.24
N ASP A 399 -6.55 27.95 -1.30
CA ASP A 399 -6.50 28.21 0.15
C ASP A 399 -5.22 28.94 0.58
N ASN A 400 -4.14 28.78 -0.18
CA ASN A 400 -2.85 29.43 0.05
C ASN A 400 -2.62 30.66 -0.85
N GLY A 401 -3.63 31.12 -1.59
CA GLY A 401 -3.56 32.30 -2.45
C GLY A 401 -2.66 32.16 -3.67
N ILE A 402 -2.40 30.92 -4.11
CA ILE A 402 -1.52 30.60 -5.24
C ILE A 402 -2.38 30.45 -6.50
N ARG A 403 -2.11 31.25 -7.53
CA ARG A 403 -2.79 31.11 -8.82
C ARG A 403 -2.28 29.87 -9.58
N LEU A 404 -3.21 29.05 -10.05
CA LEU A 404 -2.90 27.87 -10.87
C LEU A 404 -2.75 28.27 -12.35
N ASP A 405 -1.52 28.23 -12.87
CA ASP A 405 -1.23 28.48 -14.29
C ASP A 405 -1.18 27.12 -15.02
N GLN A 406 -2.32 26.69 -15.55
CA GLN A 406 -2.50 25.34 -16.10
C GLN A 406 -2.07 25.23 -17.58
N ARG A 407 -1.25 24.23 -17.90
CA ARG A 407 -0.94 23.78 -19.25
C ARG A 407 -1.50 22.38 -19.46
N ASP A 408 -2.43 22.22 -20.39
CA ASP A 408 -3.07 20.94 -20.67
C ASP A 408 -2.36 20.24 -21.84
N GLU A 409 -1.65 19.17 -21.54
CA GLU A 409 -0.99 18.25 -22.48
C GLU A 409 -1.68 16.89 -22.53
N ARG A 410 -2.86 16.75 -21.93
CA ARG A 410 -3.65 15.52 -22.02
C ARG A 410 -4.10 15.30 -23.45
N HIS A 411 -4.20 14.04 -23.83
CA HIS A 411 -4.75 13.64 -25.11
C HIS A 411 -6.26 13.92 -25.11
N ALA A 412 -6.72 14.91 -25.87
CA ALA A 412 -8.13 15.26 -25.98
C ALA A 412 -8.94 14.21 -26.77
N GLY A 413 -8.26 13.37 -27.54
CA GLY A 413 -8.87 12.36 -28.40
C GLY A 413 -9.09 12.82 -29.82
N THR A 414 -9.41 11.86 -30.68
CA THR A 414 -9.92 12.11 -32.03
C THR A 414 -11.45 12.16 -31.99
N PRO A 415 -12.09 13.16 -32.61
CA PRO A 415 -13.54 13.22 -32.70
C PRO A 415 -14.10 11.98 -33.42
N ILE A 416 -15.17 11.41 -32.88
CA ILE A 416 -15.93 10.31 -33.48
C ILE A 416 -17.40 10.70 -33.63
N ALA A 417 -17.98 10.42 -34.79
CA ALA A 417 -19.38 10.69 -35.08
C ALA A 417 -20.22 9.49 -34.63
N VAL A 418 -20.69 9.51 -33.38
CA VAL A 418 -21.54 8.45 -32.82
C VAL A 418 -22.73 9.05 -32.06
N GLY A 419 -23.94 8.66 -32.44
CA GLY A 419 -25.18 9.03 -31.74
C GLY A 419 -25.55 8.02 -30.66
N PHE A 420 -26.33 8.45 -29.66
CA PHE A 420 -26.96 7.52 -28.71
C PHE A 420 -28.38 7.20 -29.19
N SER A 421 -28.69 5.93 -29.41
CA SER A 421 -29.99 5.46 -29.95
C SER A 421 -31.01 5.06 -28.88
N GLY A 422 -30.61 5.04 -27.60
CA GLY A 422 -31.49 4.68 -26.47
C GLY A 422 -32.23 5.88 -25.86
N THR A 423 -33.18 5.59 -24.97
CA THR A 423 -33.76 6.59 -24.06
C THR A 423 -33.23 6.35 -22.65
N LEU A 424 -32.60 7.36 -22.04
CA LEU A 424 -32.14 7.26 -20.66
C LEU A 424 -33.32 7.49 -19.70
N ARG A 425 -33.34 6.74 -18.61
CA ARG A 425 -34.23 7.04 -17.49
C ARG A 425 -33.80 8.33 -16.76
N PRO A 426 -34.69 9.00 -16.01
CA PRO A 426 -34.34 10.24 -15.30
C PRO A 426 -33.15 10.10 -14.33
N ASP A 427 -33.05 8.97 -13.63
CA ASP A 427 -31.93 8.65 -12.74
C ASP A 427 -30.60 8.50 -13.51
N GLN A 428 -30.64 7.87 -14.68
CA GLN A 428 -29.49 7.74 -15.57
C GLN A 428 -29.08 9.07 -16.20
N GLU A 429 -30.05 9.90 -16.62
CA GLU A 429 -29.81 11.23 -17.19
C GLU A 429 -29.09 12.14 -16.18
N ALA A 430 -29.56 12.15 -14.92
CA ALA A 430 -28.91 12.87 -13.83
C ALA A 430 -27.47 12.38 -13.58
N ALA A 431 -27.25 11.07 -13.66
CA ALA A 431 -25.90 10.50 -13.55
C ALA A 431 -25.00 10.92 -14.71
N VAL A 432 -25.48 10.90 -15.96
CA VAL A 432 -24.71 11.34 -17.13
C VAL A 432 -24.37 12.83 -17.01
N ALA A 433 -25.33 13.69 -16.68
CA ALA A 433 -25.11 15.12 -16.53
C ALA A 433 -24.05 15.44 -15.45
N ALA A 434 -24.15 14.79 -14.29
CA ALA A 434 -23.17 14.95 -13.21
C ALA A 434 -21.76 14.49 -13.63
N MET A 435 -21.65 13.38 -14.37
CA MET A 435 -20.36 12.88 -14.84
C MET A 435 -19.73 13.75 -15.94
N LEU A 436 -20.53 14.31 -16.86
CA LEU A 436 -20.05 15.16 -17.96
C LEU A 436 -19.53 16.52 -17.50
N GLY A 437 -19.96 17.02 -16.33
CA GLY A 437 -19.44 18.24 -15.73
C GLY A 437 -17.97 18.15 -15.28
N HIS A 438 -17.36 16.97 -15.34
CA HIS A 438 -15.99 16.73 -14.89
C HIS A 438 -15.18 15.92 -15.92
N ASP A 439 -13.88 16.20 -16.00
CA ASP A 439 -12.95 15.43 -16.83
C ASP A 439 -12.73 14.02 -16.27
N ALA A 440 -12.58 13.91 -14.96
CA ALA A 440 -12.37 12.66 -14.24
C ALA A 440 -13.42 12.47 -13.12
N GLY A 441 -13.93 11.25 -12.98
CA GLY A 441 -14.84 10.90 -11.90
C GLY A 441 -15.22 9.42 -11.82
N VAL A 442 -15.79 9.04 -10.68
CA VAL A 442 -16.39 7.72 -10.45
C VAL A 442 -17.92 7.83 -10.38
N LEU A 443 -18.60 6.97 -11.15
CA LEU A 443 -20.02 6.69 -11.02
C LEU A 443 -20.20 5.46 -10.11
N CYS A 444 -20.72 5.69 -8.92
CA CYS A 444 -21.10 4.63 -7.98
C CYS A 444 -22.56 4.27 -8.20
N ALA A 445 -22.83 3.14 -8.86
CA ALA A 445 -24.20 2.73 -9.17
C ALA A 445 -24.41 1.22 -9.00
N PRO A 446 -25.54 0.80 -8.39
CA PRO A 446 -25.80 -0.61 -8.13
C PRO A 446 -25.85 -1.43 -9.43
N THR A 447 -25.81 -2.75 -9.28
CA THR A 447 -26.17 -3.67 -10.37
C THR A 447 -27.59 -3.37 -10.84
N ALA A 448 -27.88 -3.64 -12.12
CA ALA A 448 -29.15 -3.31 -12.78
C ALA A 448 -29.47 -1.81 -12.99
N PHE A 449 -28.64 -0.87 -12.48
CA PHE A 449 -28.78 0.56 -12.81
C PHE A 449 -28.66 0.85 -14.33
N GLY A 450 -27.91 0.01 -15.05
CA GLY A 450 -27.59 0.24 -16.47
C GLY A 450 -26.30 1.04 -16.65
N LYS A 451 -25.25 0.71 -15.87
CA LYS A 451 -23.91 1.36 -15.97
C LYS A 451 -23.38 1.40 -17.40
N THR A 452 -23.49 0.30 -18.14
CA THR A 452 -23.05 0.23 -19.54
C THR A 452 -23.88 1.16 -20.44
N VAL A 453 -25.19 1.25 -20.24
CA VAL A 453 -26.07 2.15 -21.01
C VAL A 453 -25.72 3.62 -20.73
N THR A 454 -25.53 3.95 -19.45
CA THR A 454 -25.08 5.27 -18.99
C THR A 454 -23.72 5.63 -19.61
N ALA A 455 -22.79 4.67 -19.64
CA ALA A 455 -21.48 4.85 -20.24
C ALA A 455 -21.54 5.03 -21.76
N SER A 456 -22.40 4.28 -22.47
CA SER A 456 -22.65 4.50 -23.91
C SER A 456 -23.12 5.92 -24.18
N ALA A 457 -24.03 6.45 -23.36
CA ALA A 457 -24.48 7.83 -23.50
C ALA A 457 -23.35 8.85 -23.22
N ILE A 458 -22.47 8.59 -22.25
CA ILE A 458 -21.28 9.43 -22.01
C ILE A 458 -20.34 9.40 -23.23
N ILE A 459 -20.10 8.24 -23.83
CA ILE A 459 -19.28 8.08 -25.05
C ILE A 459 -19.87 8.94 -26.17
N ALA A 460 -21.18 8.80 -26.42
CA ALA A 460 -21.87 9.55 -27.48
C ALA A 460 -21.82 11.06 -27.26
N ARG A 461 -22.08 11.53 -26.03
CA ARG A 461 -22.11 12.95 -25.70
C ARG A 461 -20.73 13.62 -25.74
N ARG A 462 -19.67 12.88 -25.42
CA ARG A 462 -18.29 13.39 -25.54
C ARG A 462 -17.80 13.31 -26.98
N GLY A 463 -18.19 12.29 -27.73
CA GLY A 463 -17.86 12.16 -29.16
C GLY A 463 -16.35 12.09 -29.43
N VAL A 464 -15.58 11.48 -28.53
CA VAL A 464 -14.12 11.28 -28.70
C VAL A 464 -13.76 9.81 -28.62
N ASN A 465 -12.65 9.44 -29.26
CA ASN A 465 -12.19 8.06 -29.23
C ASN A 465 -11.99 7.54 -27.79
N THR A 466 -12.53 6.36 -27.52
CA THR A 466 -12.71 5.82 -26.18
C THR A 466 -12.11 4.43 -26.03
N LEU A 467 -11.36 4.21 -24.95
CA LEU A 467 -10.93 2.90 -24.49
C LEU A 467 -11.77 2.45 -23.29
N VAL A 468 -12.47 1.33 -23.44
CA VAL A 468 -13.21 0.68 -22.35
C VAL A 468 -12.39 -0.45 -21.77
N LEU A 469 -11.97 -0.32 -20.51
CA LEU A 469 -11.21 -1.30 -19.77
C LEU A 469 -12.14 -2.21 -18.96
N VAL A 470 -12.00 -3.52 -19.15
CA VAL A 470 -12.73 -4.55 -18.42
C VAL A 470 -11.76 -5.58 -17.82
N HIS A 471 -12.14 -6.25 -16.73
CA HIS A 471 -11.27 -7.23 -16.07
C HIS A 471 -11.42 -8.67 -16.60
N ARG A 472 -12.50 -8.96 -17.37
CA ARG A 472 -12.80 -10.31 -17.90
C ARG A 472 -13.26 -10.28 -19.37
N THR A 473 -13.01 -11.39 -20.07
CA THR A 473 -13.36 -11.54 -21.50
C THR A 473 -14.89 -11.61 -21.72
N GLU A 474 -15.66 -12.07 -20.74
CA GLU A 474 -17.11 -12.12 -20.82
C GLU A 474 -17.73 -10.73 -20.81
N LEU A 475 -17.22 -9.86 -19.93
CA LEU A 475 -17.64 -8.46 -19.87
C LEU A 475 -17.32 -7.74 -21.17
N LEU A 476 -16.18 -8.03 -21.78
CA LEU A 476 -15.82 -7.49 -23.10
C LEU A 476 -16.93 -7.76 -24.14
N LYS A 477 -17.44 -8.99 -24.20
CA LYS A 477 -18.51 -9.34 -25.15
C LYS A 477 -19.82 -8.64 -24.80
N GLN A 478 -20.15 -8.54 -23.51
CA GLN A 478 -21.34 -7.82 -23.05
C GLN A 478 -21.28 -6.34 -23.45
N TRP A 479 -20.13 -5.70 -23.26
CA TRP A 479 -19.88 -4.34 -23.71
C TRP A 479 -20.01 -4.21 -25.23
N GLN A 480 -19.45 -5.15 -26.00
CA GLN A 480 -19.55 -5.13 -27.47
C GLN A 480 -21.02 -5.15 -27.94
N VAL A 481 -21.84 -6.04 -27.36
CA VAL A 481 -23.27 -6.13 -27.68
C VAL A 481 -24.00 -4.85 -27.27
N ARG A 482 -23.74 -4.32 -26.07
CA ARG A 482 -24.42 -3.12 -25.58
C ARG A 482 -24.03 -1.86 -26.35
N LEU A 483 -22.75 -1.68 -26.69
CA LEU A 483 -22.31 -0.55 -27.51
C LEU A 483 -22.93 -0.63 -28.91
N ALA A 484 -22.96 -1.81 -29.54
CA ALA A 484 -23.61 -1.99 -30.84
C ALA A 484 -25.13 -1.76 -30.82
N ALA A 485 -25.79 -1.94 -29.66
CA ALA A 485 -27.22 -1.71 -29.52
C ALA A 485 -27.58 -0.23 -29.25
N PHE A 486 -26.74 0.46 -28.47
CA PHE A 486 -27.04 1.82 -27.96
C PHE A 486 -26.29 2.95 -28.66
N LEU A 487 -25.28 2.63 -29.46
CA LEU A 487 -24.58 3.60 -30.29
C LEU A 487 -24.98 3.41 -31.74
N ASP A 488 -25.32 4.51 -32.41
CA ASP A 488 -25.48 4.56 -33.86
C ASP A 488 -24.08 4.56 -34.51
N ALA A 489 -23.36 3.46 -34.32
CA ALA A 489 -22.00 3.26 -34.77
C ALA A 489 -21.95 2.02 -35.67
N GLY A 490 -21.35 2.16 -36.85
CA GLY A 490 -21.11 1.01 -37.74
C GLY A 490 -20.26 -0.06 -37.05
N LYS A 491 -20.37 -1.32 -37.50
CA LYS A 491 -19.62 -2.45 -36.92
C LYS A 491 -18.10 -2.25 -36.90
N ASP A 492 -17.58 -1.41 -37.80
CA ASP A 492 -16.15 -1.12 -37.95
C ASP A 492 -15.62 -0.07 -36.94
N VAL A 493 -16.49 0.50 -36.12
CA VAL A 493 -16.13 1.51 -35.10
C VAL A 493 -15.74 0.87 -33.76
N ILE A 494 -16.18 -0.37 -33.50
CA ILE A 494 -15.98 -1.05 -32.21
C ILE A 494 -14.90 -2.12 -32.33
N GLY A 495 -13.70 -1.85 -31.79
CA GLY A 495 -12.60 -2.81 -31.74
C GLY A 495 -12.48 -3.56 -30.42
N VAL A 496 -11.64 -4.61 -30.44
CA VAL A 496 -11.52 -5.58 -29.34
C VAL A 496 -10.07 -5.98 -29.10
N ILE A 497 -9.65 -5.92 -27.84
CA ILE A 497 -8.33 -6.34 -27.37
C ILE A 497 -8.50 -7.30 -26.19
N GLY A 498 -8.30 -8.59 -26.43
CA GLY A 498 -8.38 -9.62 -25.40
C GLY A 498 -9.09 -10.89 -25.87
N GLY A 499 -9.03 -11.94 -25.04
CA GLY A 499 -9.65 -13.24 -25.37
C GLY A 499 -9.08 -13.91 -26.62
N GLY A 500 -7.81 -13.60 -26.98
CA GLY A 500 -7.13 -14.09 -28.18
C GLY A 500 -7.37 -13.24 -29.44
N LYS A 501 -8.10 -12.12 -29.35
CA LYS A 501 -8.30 -11.16 -30.44
C LYS A 501 -7.52 -9.88 -30.15
N ASN A 502 -6.90 -9.32 -31.18
CA ASN A 502 -6.26 -8.01 -31.12
C ASN A 502 -6.58 -7.25 -32.42
N ARG A 503 -7.73 -6.59 -32.44
CA ARG A 503 -8.23 -5.81 -33.59
C ARG A 503 -8.77 -4.47 -33.08
N PRO A 504 -7.89 -3.56 -32.63
CA PRO A 504 -8.30 -2.21 -32.26
C PRO A 504 -8.71 -1.41 -33.50
N THR A 505 -9.66 -0.51 -33.33
CA THR A 505 -10.12 0.45 -34.35
C THR A 505 -9.57 1.85 -34.09
N SER A 506 -9.03 2.10 -32.89
CA SER A 506 -8.66 3.41 -32.36
C SER A 506 -9.82 4.43 -32.27
N GLN A 507 -11.07 3.96 -32.44
CA GLN A 507 -12.29 4.74 -32.27
C GLN A 507 -12.97 4.40 -30.96
N ILE A 508 -13.61 3.23 -30.85
CA ILE A 508 -14.16 2.73 -29.59
C ILE A 508 -13.63 1.32 -29.38
N ASP A 509 -12.65 1.17 -28.50
CA ASP A 509 -12.00 -0.12 -28.28
C ASP A 509 -12.31 -0.67 -26.89
N ILE A 510 -12.66 -1.95 -26.81
CA ILE A 510 -12.88 -2.64 -25.54
C ILE A 510 -11.70 -3.55 -25.28
N ALA A 511 -11.05 -3.38 -24.14
CA ALA A 511 -9.84 -4.10 -23.79
C ALA A 511 -9.95 -4.81 -22.44
N VAL A 512 -9.55 -6.08 -22.41
CA VAL A 512 -9.30 -6.78 -21.15
C VAL A 512 -7.99 -6.24 -20.57
N MET A 513 -8.01 -5.71 -19.34
CA MET A 513 -6.85 -5.08 -18.70
C MET A 513 -5.59 -5.96 -18.74
N GLN A 514 -5.73 -7.27 -18.47
CA GLN A 514 -4.62 -8.24 -18.52
C GLN A 514 -3.99 -8.39 -19.91
N SER A 515 -4.70 -8.03 -20.98
CA SER A 515 -4.16 -8.06 -22.34
C SER A 515 -3.32 -6.83 -22.67
N LEU A 516 -3.50 -5.73 -21.93
CA LEU A 516 -2.77 -4.48 -22.08
C LEU A 516 -1.54 -4.36 -21.18
N SER A 517 -1.38 -5.26 -20.20
CA SER A 517 -0.21 -5.31 -19.33
C SER A 517 0.39 -6.72 -19.37
N ARG A 518 1.58 -6.86 -19.96
CA ARG A 518 2.31 -8.13 -20.07
C ARG A 518 3.71 -7.95 -19.49
N GLN A 519 4.08 -8.85 -18.56
CA GLN A 519 5.41 -8.84 -17.92
C GLN A 519 5.79 -7.48 -17.27
N GLY A 520 4.81 -6.70 -16.83
CA GLY A 520 5.03 -5.38 -16.23
C GLY A 520 5.07 -4.22 -17.23
N GLU A 521 5.06 -4.50 -18.53
CA GLU A 521 4.98 -3.48 -19.57
C GLU A 521 3.53 -3.23 -19.98
N VAL A 522 3.15 -1.95 -20.05
CA VAL A 522 1.84 -1.51 -20.52
C VAL A 522 1.93 -1.14 -21.99
N ASP A 523 0.99 -1.66 -22.79
CA ASP A 523 0.86 -1.38 -24.23
C ASP A 523 0.71 0.15 -24.48
N PRO A 524 1.59 0.78 -25.29
CA PRO A 524 1.53 2.22 -25.59
C PRO A 524 0.21 2.68 -26.21
N LEU A 525 -0.58 1.77 -26.79
CA LEU A 525 -1.89 2.09 -27.36
C LEU A 525 -2.80 2.84 -26.36
N VAL A 526 -2.64 2.62 -25.05
CA VAL A 526 -3.46 3.29 -24.03
C VAL A 526 -3.30 4.81 -24.00
N GLU A 527 -2.24 5.34 -24.62
CA GLU A 527 -1.94 6.78 -24.70
C GLU A 527 -2.73 7.50 -25.80
N SER A 528 -3.31 6.79 -26.78
CA SER A 528 -3.92 7.39 -27.98
C SER A 528 -5.41 7.73 -27.86
N TYR A 529 -6.03 7.53 -26.69
CA TYR A 529 -7.46 7.76 -26.48
C TYR A 529 -7.74 9.07 -25.75
N GLY A 530 -8.78 9.78 -26.16
CA GLY A 530 -9.30 10.96 -25.45
C GLY A 530 -10.08 10.61 -24.18
N GLN A 531 -10.66 9.42 -24.15
CA GLN A 531 -11.46 8.93 -23.05
C GLN A 531 -11.09 7.50 -22.65
N VAL A 532 -10.99 7.27 -21.35
CA VAL A 532 -10.88 5.92 -20.75
C VAL A 532 -12.08 5.68 -19.84
N ILE A 533 -12.77 4.56 -20.03
CA ILE A 533 -13.82 4.08 -19.13
C ILE A 533 -13.35 2.80 -18.47
N VAL A 534 -13.44 2.73 -17.15
CA VAL A 534 -12.98 1.60 -16.36
C VAL A 534 -14.20 0.91 -15.74
N ASP A 535 -14.58 -0.24 -16.28
CA ASP A 535 -15.66 -1.05 -15.73
C ASP A 535 -15.17 -1.85 -14.52
N GLU A 536 -16.01 -1.92 -13.50
CA GLU A 536 -15.64 -2.41 -12.16
C GLU A 536 -14.32 -1.82 -11.66
N CYS A 537 -14.24 -0.49 -11.64
CA CYS A 537 -13.03 0.25 -11.28
C CYS A 537 -12.50 -0.04 -9.86
N HIS A 538 -13.24 -0.77 -9.03
CA HIS A 538 -12.76 -1.28 -7.74
C HIS A 538 -11.56 -2.23 -7.86
N HIS A 539 -11.27 -2.76 -9.05
CA HIS A 539 -10.06 -3.53 -9.30
C HIS A 539 -8.80 -2.68 -9.53
N VAL A 540 -8.93 -1.37 -9.81
CA VAL A 540 -7.83 -0.50 -10.27
C VAL A 540 -6.62 -0.52 -9.36
N GLY A 541 -6.77 -0.56 -8.04
CA GLY A 541 -5.60 -0.50 -7.18
C GLY A 541 -4.87 -1.83 -7.01
N ALA A 542 -5.01 -2.78 -7.96
CA ALA A 542 -3.98 -3.77 -8.22
C ALA A 542 -2.86 -3.12 -9.05
N ALA A 543 -1.59 -3.39 -8.72
CA ALA A 543 -0.44 -2.68 -9.32
C ALA A 543 -0.42 -2.68 -10.86
N SER A 544 -0.77 -3.81 -11.50
CA SER A 544 -0.82 -3.91 -12.96
C SER A 544 -1.95 -3.08 -13.59
N PHE A 545 -3.05 -2.86 -12.88
CA PHE A 545 -4.19 -2.08 -13.37
C PHE A 545 -3.96 -0.58 -13.12
N ASP A 546 -3.36 -0.25 -11.98
CA ASP A 546 -2.90 1.10 -11.65
C ASP A 546 -1.90 1.60 -12.72
N ALA A 547 -0.95 0.75 -13.12
CA ALA A 547 0.03 1.08 -14.16
C ALA A 547 -0.61 1.43 -15.53
N ILE A 548 -1.70 0.75 -15.91
CA ILE A 548 -2.43 1.06 -17.16
C ILE A 548 -2.98 2.48 -17.12
N LEU A 549 -3.65 2.84 -16.02
CA LEU A 549 -4.22 4.18 -15.88
C LEU A 549 -3.13 5.23 -15.76
N ARG A 550 -2.07 5.00 -14.98
CA ARG A 550 -0.93 5.92 -14.88
C ARG A 550 -0.31 6.27 -16.23
N ARG A 551 -0.27 5.31 -17.16
CA ARG A 551 0.25 5.52 -18.51
C ARG A 551 -0.74 6.24 -19.44
N ALA A 552 -2.05 6.01 -19.29
CA ALA A 552 -3.06 6.57 -20.17
C ALA A 552 -3.09 8.11 -20.13
N GLY A 553 -2.79 8.78 -21.24
CA GLY A 553 -2.79 10.25 -21.37
C GLY A 553 -4.16 10.90 -21.54
N ALA A 554 -5.25 10.12 -21.47
CA ALA A 554 -6.60 10.57 -21.77
C ALA A 554 -7.06 11.76 -20.91
N LYS A 555 -7.62 12.78 -21.58
CA LYS A 555 -8.26 13.93 -20.91
C LYS A 555 -9.40 13.49 -20.01
N HIS A 556 -10.19 12.52 -20.46
CA HIS A 556 -11.38 12.06 -19.77
C HIS A 556 -11.21 10.66 -19.17
N VAL A 557 -11.49 10.49 -17.88
CA VAL A 557 -11.43 9.17 -17.21
C VAL A 557 -12.69 8.93 -16.38
N VAL A 558 -13.37 7.81 -16.63
CA VAL A 558 -14.61 7.45 -15.95
C VAL A 558 -14.46 6.09 -15.28
N GLY A 559 -14.56 6.04 -13.96
CA GLY A 559 -14.69 4.78 -13.22
C GLY A 559 -16.14 4.39 -13.02
N LEU A 560 -16.49 3.14 -13.30
CA LEU A 560 -17.82 2.58 -13.06
C LEU A 560 -17.72 1.48 -11.99
N THR A 561 -18.50 1.57 -10.91
CA THR A 561 -18.54 0.47 -9.93
C THR A 561 -19.82 0.48 -9.10
N ALA A 562 -20.23 -0.68 -8.60
CA ALA A 562 -21.26 -0.78 -7.57
C ALA A 562 -20.71 -0.59 -6.15
N THR A 563 -19.44 -0.90 -5.94
CA THR A 563 -18.82 -0.97 -4.60
C THR A 563 -17.43 -0.32 -4.66
N PRO A 564 -17.31 0.98 -4.35
CA PRO A 564 -16.03 1.68 -4.35
C PRO A 564 -15.15 1.32 -3.15
N ILE A 565 -15.52 0.30 -2.36
CA ILE A 565 -14.80 -0.17 -1.18
C ILE A 565 -14.09 -1.47 -1.56
N ARG A 566 -12.83 -1.63 -1.12
CA ARG A 566 -12.05 -2.85 -1.33
C ARG A 566 -11.84 -3.60 -0.02
N ARG A 567 -11.55 -4.91 -0.13
CA ARG A 567 -11.26 -5.77 1.04
C ARG A 567 -9.91 -5.46 1.70
N ASP A 568 -8.93 -5.06 0.91
CA ASP A 568 -7.59 -4.64 1.35
C ASP A 568 -7.56 -3.21 1.88
N GLY A 569 -8.65 -2.45 1.73
CA GLY A 569 -8.72 -1.05 2.16
C GLY A 569 -7.98 -0.07 1.26
N GLN A 570 -7.46 -0.52 0.10
CA GLN A 570 -6.73 0.31 -0.85
C GLN A 570 -7.65 0.97 -1.90
N GLN A 571 -8.92 1.22 -1.56
CA GLN A 571 -9.82 1.99 -2.41
C GLN A 571 -9.37 3.44 -2.72
N PRO A 572 -8.55 4.15 -1.91
CA PRO A 572 -8.10 5.49 -2.26
C PRO A 572 -7.40 5.57 -3.63
N ILE A 573 -6.73 4.50 -4.06
CA ILE A 573 -6.09 4.41 -5.39
C ILE A 573 -7.11 4.58 -6.52
N ILE A 574 -8.34 4.06 -6.35
CA ILE A 574 -9.42 4.22 -7.33
C ILE A 574 -9.70 5.71 -7.56
N PHE A 575 -9.82 6.48 -6.48
CA PHE A 575 -10.11 7.91 -6.56
C PHE A 575 -8.91 8.72 -7.03
N MET A 576 -7.69 8.29 -6.71
CA MET A 576 -6.45 8.90 -7.21
C MET A 576 -6.31 8.75 -8.73
N GLN A 577 -6.74 7.63 -9.32
CA GLN A 577 -6.64 7.42 -10.77
C GLN A 577 -7.88 7.88 -11.54
N CYS A 578 -9.07 7.54 -11.06
CA CYS A 578 -10.33 7.83 -11.76
C CYS A 578 -10.97 9.17 -11.36
N GLY A 579 -10.53 9.80 -10.27
CA GLY A 579 -11.18 10.97 -9.68
C GLY A 579 -12.20 10.63 -8.58
N PRO A 580 -12.75 11.63 -7.88
CA PRO A 580 -13.71 11.42 -6.80
C PRO A 580 -15.05 10.90 -7.32
N ILE A 581 -15.91 10.42 -6.41
CA ILE A 581 -17.28 10.03 -6.75
C ILE A 581 -18.06 11.28 -7.16
N ARG A 582 -18.43 11.39 -8.43
CA ARG A 582 -19.22 12.53 -8.95
C ARG A 582 -20.71 12.29 -8.85
N HIS A 583 -21.12 11.02 -8.90
CA HIS A 583 -22.51 10.63 -8.73
C HIS A 583 -22.61 9.29 -8.01
N LYS A 584 -23.51 9.22 -7.02
CA LYS A 584 -23.89 7.99 -6.34
C LYS A 584 -25.37 7.76 -6.59
N ALA A 585 -25.67 6.80 -7.45
CA ALA A 585 -27.06 6.46 -7.76
C ALA A 585 -27.71 5.84 -6.52
N ALA A 586 -28.92 6.32 -6.19
CA ALA A 586 -29.77 5.68 -5.20
C ALA A 586 -30.22 4.31 -5.72
N GLN A 587 -30.61 3.42 -4.81
CA GLN A 587 -31.41 2.26 -5.22
C GLN A 587 -32.75 2.80 -5.76
N PRO A 588 -33.20 2.33 -6.95
CA PRO A 588 -34.51 2.73 -7.47
C PRO A 588 -35.61 2.43 -6.45
N LEU A 589 -36.58 3.35 -6.31
CA LEU A 589 -37.79 3.13 -5.48
C LEU A 589 -38.61 1.93 -5.94
N ASP A 590 -38.48 1.56 -7.23
CA ASP A 590 -39.17 0.43 -7.86
C ASP A 590 -38.32 -0.86 -7.88
N ALA A 591 -37.14 -0.87 -7.25
CA ALA A 591 -36.37 -2.10 -7.12
C ALA A 591 -37.16 -3.08 -6.22
N PRO A 592 -37.29 -4.38 -6.59
CA PRO A 592 -38.08 -5.31 -5.81
C PRO A 592 -37.64 -5.31 -4.34
N HIS A 593 -38.52 -4.81 -3.48
CA HIS A 593 -38.29 -4.62 -2.04
C HIS A 593 -38.45 -5.91 -1.23
N ASP A 594 -38.94 -6.99 -1.86
CA ASP A 594 -39.27 -8.25 -1.18
C ASP A 594 -38.13 -9.29 -1.27
N LEU A 595 -36.88 -8.87 -1.03
CA LEU A 595 -35.81 -9.83 -0.77
C LEU A 595 -35.95 -10.37 0.65
N ALA A 596 -36.45 -11.59 0.78
CA ALA A 596 -36.51 -12.29 2.06
C ALA A 596 -35.25 -13.14 2.27
N VAL A 597 -34.51 -12.87 3.33
CA VAL A 597 -33.38 -13.73 3.75
C VAL A 597 -33.93 -14.82 4.67
N MET A 598 -33.81 -16.08 4.25
CA MET A 598 -34.26 -17.24 5.01
C MET A 598 -33.07 -17.95 5.65
N PRO A 599 -32.68 -17.63 6.91
CA PRO A 599 -31.57 -18.30 7.56
C PRO A 599 -31.90 -19.77 7.81
N GLN A 600 -30.98 -20.66 7.46
CA GLN A 600 -31.03 -22.09 7.80
C GLN A 600 -29.94 -22.36 8.84
N CYS A 601 -30.35 -22.66 10.07
CA CYS A 601 -29.43 -22.91 11.19
C CYS A 601 -29.24 -24.42 11.39
N ILE A 602 -27.99 -24.85 11.42
CA ILE A 602 -27.60 -26.23 11.74
C ILE A 602 -26.62 -26.14 12.90
N GLU A 603 -27.01 -26.67 14.05
CA GLU A 603 -26.15 -26.75 15.23
C GLU A 603 -25.40 -28.07 15.20
N SER A 604 -24.10 -28.02 14.93
CA SER A 604 -23.22 -29.19 14.97
C SER A 604 -21.86 -28.83 15.58
N LEU A 605 -21.29 -29.78 16.32
CA LEU A 605 -19.93 -29.65 16.85
C LEU A 605 -18.91 -29.89 15.74
N ILE A 606 -18.08 -28.87 15.47
CA ILE A 606 -16.98 -28.97 14.53
C ILE A 606 -15.73 -29.44 15.29
N ALA A 607 -15.37 -30.72 15.12
CA ALA A 607 -14.18 -31.31 15.72
C ALA A 607 -12.92 -30.92 14.92
N LEU A 608 -12.45 -29.69 15.10
CA LEU A 608 -11.18 -29.20 14.56
C LEU A 608 -10.27 -28.69 15.69
N PRO A 609 -8.94 -28.85 15.57
CA PRO A 609 -8.01 -28.21 16.50
C PRO A 609 -8.22 -26.70 16.55
N ALA A 610 -7.98 -26.06 17.71
CA ALA A 610 -8.13 -24.61 17.87
C ALA A 610 -7.25 -23.80 16.90
N GLU A 611 -6.12 -24.38 16.47
CA GLU A 611 -5.17 -23.78 15.52
C GLU A 611 -5.55 -24.01 14.05
N ALA A 612 -6.68 -24.67 13.76
CA ALA A 612 -7.09 -25.00 12.41
C ALA A 612 -7.35 -23.72 11.60
N GLY A 613 -6.79 -23.67 10.39
CA GLY A 613 -6.98 -22.53 9.50
C GLY A 613 -8.40 -22.52 8.91
N ILE A 614 -8.82 -21.36 8.40
CA ILE A 614 -10.13 -21.20 7.75
C ILE A 614 -10.35 -22.18 6.58
N GLN A 615 -9.28 -22.61 5.91
CA GLN A 615 -9.36 -23.59 4.82
C GLN A 615 -9.73 -24.99 5.32
N ASP A 616 -9.31 -25.36 6.53
CA ASP A 616 -9.66 -26.64 7.15
C ASP A 616 -11.14 -26.62 7.57
N VAL A 617 -11.61 -25.49 8.11
CA VAL A 617 -13.03 -25.24 8.38
C VAL A 617 -13.86 -25.37 7.11
N PHE A 618 -13.48 -24.70 6.03
CA PHE A 618 -14.20 -24.81 4.75
C PHE A 618 -14.15 -26.23 4.16
N ARG A 619 -13.06 -26.97 4.35
CA ARG A 619 -12.98 -28.38 3.94
C ARG A 619 -13.97 -29.23 4.72
N HIS A 620 -14.00 -29.07 6.05
CA HIS A 620 -14.93 -29.77 6.93
C HIS A 620 -16.39 -29.48 6.54
N LEU A 621 -16.76 -28.21 6.36
CA LEU A 621 -18.12 -27.82 5.96
C LEU A 621 -18.55 -28.33 4.58
N ALA A 622 -17.61 -28.54 3.65
CA ALA A 622 -17.88 -29.14 2.33
C ALA A 622 -18.09 -30.66 2.40
N GLN A 623 -17.50 -31.32 3.40
CA GLN A 623 -17.52 -32.78 3.58
C GLN A 623 -18.61 -33.25 4.54
N ASP A 624 -19.25 -32.33 5.25
CA ASP A 624 -20.40 -32.61 6.11
C ASP A 624 -21.61 -33.03 5.25
N ALA A 625 -21.90 -34.34 5.30
CA ALA A 625 -23.00 -34.95 4.56
C ALA A 625 -24.38 -34.47 5.04
N ALA A 626 -24.57 -34.24 6.35
CA ALA A 626 -25.83 -33.76 6.90
C ALA A 626 -26.12 -32.32 6.44
N ARG A 627 -25.08 -31.47 6.46
CA ARG A 627 -25.16 -30.10 5.92
C ARG A 627 -25.44 -30.10 4.42
N THR A 628 -24.77 -30.96 3.65
CA THR A 628 -25.00 -31.10 2.20
C THR A 628 -26.43 -31.54 1.90
N ALA A 629 -26.97 -32.49 2.66
CA ALA A 629 -28.36 -32.93 2.54
C ALA A 629 -29.37 -31.82 2.84
N ALA A 630 -29.12 -31.01 3.88
CA ALA A 630 -29.96 -29.85 4.20
C ALA A 630 -29.95 -28.79 3.08
N ILE A 631 -28.78 -28.51 2.50
CA ILE A 631 -28.65 -27.60 1.34
C ILE A 631 -29.43 -28.15 0.13
N ALA A 632 -29.28 -29.44 -0.17
CA ALA A 632 -30.01 -30.09 -1.26
C ALA A 632 -31.53 -30.02 -1.03
N SER A 633 -31.99 -30.28 0.20
CA SER A 633 -33.41 -30.16 0.56
C SER A 633 -33.97 -28.76 0.34
N ALA A 634 -33.21 -27.71 0.74
CA ALA A 634 -33.61 -26.32 0.50
C ALA A 634 -33.70 -25.99 -1.00
N ILE A 635 -32.74 -26.44 -1.80
CA ILE A 635 -32.74 -26.28 -3.26
C ILE A 635 -33.94 -27.01 -3.88
N THR A 636 -34.20 -28.26 -3.49
CA THR A 636 -35.33 -29.06 -3.98
C THR A 636 -36.67 -28.38 -3.65
N ASN A 637 -36.83 -27.85 -2.44
CA ASN A 637 -38.04 -27.16 -2.03
C ASN A 637 -38.28 -25.89 -2.86
N ALA A 638 -37.23 -25.08 -3.08
CA ALA A 638 -37.32 -23.90 -3.94
C ALA A 638 -37.66 -24.29 -5.40
N PHE A 639 -37.00 -25.31 -5.95
CA PHE A 639 -37.29 -25.81 -7.29
C PHE A 639 -38.75 -26.29 -7.45
N ARG A 640 -39.28 -27.03 -6.47
CA ARG A 640 -40.69 -27.49 -6.46
C ARG A 640 -41.70 -26.35 -6.39
N GLN A 641 -41.31 -25.20 -5.84
CA GLN A 641 -42.12 -23.98 -5.87
C GLN A 641 -42.02 -23.21 -7.19
N GLY A 642 -41.34 -23.77 -8.19
CA GLY A 642 -41.14 -23.17 -9.50
C GLY A 642 -40.02 -22.14 -9.57
N ARG A 643 -39.15 -22.06 -8.55
CA ARG A 643 -38.07 -21.07 -8.49
C ARG A 643 -36.92 -21.39 -9.45
N LYS A 644 -36.17 -20.35 -9.80
CA LYS A 644 -34.96 -20.41 -10.63
C LYS A 644 -33.74 -20.22 -9.73
N VAL A 645 -33.19 -21.33 -9.27
CA VAL A 645 -32.24 -21.38 -8.15
C VAL A 645 -30.79 -21.30 -8.64
N LEU A 646 -30.02 -20.38 -8.06
CA LEU A 646 -28.56 -20.32 -8.13
C LEU A 646 -27.97 -20.75 -6.78
N ALA A 647 -27.24 -21.86 -6.75
CA ALA A 647 -26.49 -22.29 -5.56
C ALA A 647 -25.00 -22.02 -5.72
N LEU A 648 -24.44 -21.21 -4.82
CA LEU A 648 -23.03 -20.82 -4.82
C LEU A 648 -22.24 -21.57 -3.75
N THR A 649 -21.13 -22.18 -4.16
CA THR A 649 -20.10 -22.77 -3.30
C THR A 649 -18.71 -22.29 -3.73
N GLU A 650 -17.66 -22.60 -2.97
CA GLU A 650 -16.27 -22.21 -3.29
C GLU A 650 -15.41 -23.40 -3.75
N ARG A 651 -15.93 -24.64 -3.65
CA ARG A 651 -15.17 -25.87 -3.93
C ARG A 651 -15.91 -26.76 -4.92
N THR A 652 -15.20 -27.29 -5.92
CA THR A 652 -15.77 -28.19 -6.94
C THR A 652 -16.23 -29.52 -6.34
N GLU A 653 -15.50 -30.07 -5.37
CA GLU A 653 -15.88 -31.28 -4.64
C GLU A 653 -17.28 -31.14 -4.00
N HIS A 654 -17.60 -29.96 -3.48
CA HIS A 654 -18.90 -29.69 -2.87
C HIS A 654 -20.01 -29.53 -3.93
N ILE A 655 -19.69 -29.06 -5.14
CA ILE A 655 -20.64 -29.08 -6.26
C ILE A 655 -21.04 -30.53 -6.57
N ASP A 656 -20.07 -31.43 -6.69
CA ASP A 656 -20.34 -32.84 -6.96
C ASP A 656 -21.17 -33.47 -5.83
N ALA A 657 -20.85 -33.17 -4.56
CA ALA A 657 -21.63 -33.64 -3.41
C ALA A 657 -23.08 -33.14 -3.42
N ILE A 658 -23.30 -31.84 -3.67
CA ILE A 658 -24.65 -31.26 -3.79
C ILE A 658 -25.40 -31.87 -4.99
N ARG A 659 -24.74 -32.03 -6.14
CA ARG A 659 -25.35 -32.65 -7.32
C ARG A 659 -25.81 -34.08 -7.03
N THR A 660 -24.97 -34.89 -6.38
CA THR A 660 -25.34 -36.25 -5.97
C THR A 660 -26.50 -36.24 -4.97
N ALA A 661 -26.50 -35.31 -4.01
CA ALA A 661 -27.59 -35.19 -3.04
C ALA A 661 -28.92 -34.71 -3.67
N LEU A 662 -28.87 -34.05 -4.84
CA LEU A 662 -30.03 -33.61 -5.61
C LEU A 662 -30.53 -34.67 -6.62
N ALA A 663 -29.79 -35.76 -6.81
CA ALA A 663 -30.16 -36.82 -7.75
C ALA A 663 -31.59 -37.32 -7.46
N ASP A 664 -32.33 -37.58 -8.53
CA ASP A 664 -33.73 -38.05 -8.52
C ASP A 664 -34.76 -37.10 -7.87
N GLN A 665 -34.34 -35.93 -7.36
CA GLN A 665 -35.24 -34.95 -6.73
C GLN A 665 -35.57 -33.75 -7.64
N VAL A 666 -34.65 -33.41 -8.53
CA VAL A 666 -34.77 -32.34 -9.53
C VAL A 666 -34.18 -32.81 -10.87
N PRO A 667 -34.56 -32.23 -12.02
CA PRO A 667 -33.85 -32.46 -13.28
C PRO A 667 -32.37 -32.12 -13.14
N GLU A 668 -31.53 -32.76 -13.96
CA GLU A 668 -30.07 -32.62 -13.91
C GLU A 668 -29.65 -31.14 -13.77
N PRO A 669 -29.02 -30.75 -12.64
CA PRO A 669 -28.62 -29.38 -12.41
C PRO A 669 -27.58 -28.90 -13.41
N PHE A 670 -27.69 -27.64 -13.84
CA PHE A 670 -26.64 -27.00 -14.60
C PHE A 670 -25.43 -26.75 -13.69
N VAL A 671 -24.23 -27.12 -14.12
CA VAL A 671 -23.00 -26.95 -13.33
C VAL A 671 -22.05 -25.98 -14.01
N LEU A 672 -21.65 -24.92 -13.30
CA LEU A 672 -20.76 -23.88 -13.83
C LEU A 672 -19.56 -23.65 -12.89
N HIS A 673 -18.38 -24.14 -13.28
CA HIS A 673 -17.15 -23.97 -12.50
C HIS A 673 -15.90 -23.70 -13.36
N GLY A 674 -14.84 -23.17 -12.73
CA GLY A 674 -13.63 -22.70 -13.44
C GLY A 674 -12.86 -23.74 -14.25
N ARG A 675 -13.05 -25.06 -14.00
CA ARG A 675 -12.41 -26.14 -14.76
C ARG A 675 -13.06 -26.45 -16.12
N MET A 676 -14.19 -25.83 -16.44
CA MET A 676 -14.90 -26.10 -17.70
C MET A 676 -14.17 -25.48 -18.90
N SER A 677 -14.14 -26.21 -20.01
CA SER A 677 -13.66 -25.65 -21.27
C SER A 677 -14.62 -24.56 -21.80
N LYS A 678 -14.09 -23.64 -22.62
CA LYS A 678 -14.87 -22.58 -23.28
C LYS A 678 -16.04 -23.14 -24.11
N LYS A 679 -15.85 -24.32 -24.73
CA LYS A 679 -16.88 -25.00 -25.53
C LYS A 679 -18.02 -25.50 -24.65
N GLN A 680 -17.71 -26.18 -23.55
CA GLN A 680 -18.70 -26.67 -22.58
C GLN A 680 -19.49 -25.51 -21.96
N ARG A 681 -18.81 -24.41 -21.58
CA ARG A 681 -19.46 -23.24 -21.03
C ARG A 681 -20.43 -22.58 -22.01
N THR A 682 -20.02 -22.40 -23.26
CA THR A 682 -20.89 -21.82 -24.31
C THR A 682 -22.13 -22.69 -24.53
N ALA A 683 -21.95 -24.01 -24.58
CA ALA A 683 -23.07 -24.94 -24.74
C ALA A 683 -24.03 -24.89 -23.54
N LEU A 684 -23.52 -24.83 -22.31
CA LEU A 684 -24.33 -24.73 -21.10
C LEU A 684 -25.15 -23.43 -21.06
N ILE A 685 -24.53 -22.30 -21.39
CA ILE A 685 -25.24 -21.01 -21.45
C ILE A 685 -26.33 -21.05 -22.52
N ALA A 686 -26.05 -21.60 -23.71
CA ALA A 686 -27.06 -21.76 -24.75
C ALA A 686 -28.23 -22.65 -24.32
N MET A 687 -27.97 -23.72 -23.55
CA MET A 687 -29.03 -24.56 -22.98
C MET A 687 -29.85 -23.81 -21.92
N LEU A 688 -29.21 -23.01 -21.07
CA LEU A 688 -29.90 -22.17 -20.09
C LEU A 688 -30.79 -21.12 -20.75
N ASP A 689 -30.29 -20.46 -21.80
CA ASP A 689 -31.01 -19.41 -22.53
C ASP A 689 -32.13 -19.97 -23.43
N ALA A 690 -32.06 -21.26 -23.80
CA ALA A 690 -33.12 -21.95 -24.55
C ALA A 690 -34.33 -22.31 -23.68
N LEU A 691 -34.20 -22.30 -22.36
CA LEU A 691 -35.31 -22.54 -21.44
C LEU A 691 -36.23 -21.32 -21.40
N SER A 692 -37.54 -21.55 -21.45
CA SER A 692 -38.56 -20.50 -21.21
C SER A 692 -38.24 -19.73 -19.93
N PRO A 693 -38.35 -18.39 -19.85
CA PRO A 693 -38.04 -17.60 -18.65
C PRO A 693 -38.73 -18.11 -17.37
N GLU A 694 -39.93 -18.68 -17.49
CA GLU A 694 -40.69 -19.21 -16.34
C GLU A 694 -40.34 -20.64 -15.94
N ALA A 695 -39.53 -21.35 -16.73
CA ALA A 695 -39.17 -22.73 -16.43
C ALA A 695 -38.31 -22.81 -15.16
N PRO A 696 -38.66 -23.66 -14.17
CA PRO A 696 -37.85 -23.88 -12.98
C PRO A 696 -36.49 -24.48 -13.37
N ARG A 697 -35.41 -24.09 -12.69
CA ARG A 697 -34.06 -24.58 -12.99
C ARG A 697 -33.15 -24.48 -11.77
N VAL A 698 -32.12 -25.32 -11.74
CA VAL A 698 -31.07 -25.29 -10.71
C VAL A 698 -29.71 -25.11 -11.39
N LEU A 699 -28.99 -24.07 -10.97
CA LEU A 699 -27.62 -23.78 -11.39
C LEU A 699 -26.70 -23.88 -10.17
N LEU A 700 -25.78 -24.84 -10.18
CA LEU A 700 -24.71 -25.01 -9.20
C LEU A 700 -23.44 -24.35 -9.72
N ALA A 701 -22.84 -23.44 -8.96
CA ALA A 701 -21.67 -22.72 -9.44
C ALA A 701 -20.64 -22.33 -8.37
N THR A 702 -19.40 -22.07 -8.82
CA THR A 702 -18.38 -21.48 -7.95
C THR A 702 -18.49 -19.96 -7.90
N GLY A 703 -18.43 -19.36 -6.70
CA GLY A 703 -18.60 -17.92 -6.47
C GLY A 703 -17.74 -17.03 -7.38
N LYS A 704 -16.44 -17.35 -7.50
CA LYS A 704 -15.51 -16.62 -8.40
C LYS A 704 -15.94 -16.53 -9.86
N LEU A 705 -16.70 -17.51 -10.37
CA LEU A 705 -17.10 -17.55 -11.77
C LEU A 705 -18.40 -16.77 -12.01
N VAL A 706 -19.30 -16.78 -11.04
CA VAL A 706 -20.61 -16.09 -11.13
C VAL A 706 -20.56 -14.64 -10.68
N GLY A 707 -19.69 -14.29 -9.72
CA GLY A 707 -19.56 -12.92 -9.22
C GLY A 707 -19.25 -11.89 -10.30
N GLU A 708 -18.48 -12.29 -11.30
CA GLU A 708 -17.95 -11.41 -12.33
C GLU A 708 -18.15 -12.02 -13.73
N GLY A 709 -19.05 -11.41 -14.52
CA GLY A 709 -19.22 -11.69 -15.95
C GLY A 709 -20.23 -12.78 -16.33
N PHE A 710 -20.95 -13.39 -15.39
CA PHE A 710 -22.13 -14.23 -15.68
C PHE A 710 -23.40 -13.39 -15.65
N ASP A 711 -24.32 -13.66 -16.58
CA ASP A 711 -25.62 -12.99 -16.69
C ASP A 711 -26.67 -14.00 -17.13
N HIS A 712 -27.68 -14.22 -16.30
CA HIS A 712 -28.87 -15.01 -16.63
C HIS A 712 -30.05 -14.39 -15.85
N PRO A 713 -30.76 -13.42 -16.46
CA PRO A 713 -31.83 -12.64 -15.82
C PRO A 713 -32.93 -13.44 -15.11
N PRO A 714 -33.36 -14.62 -15.61
CA PRO A 714 -34.47 -15.36 -14.99
C PRO A 714 -34.24 -15.89 -13.56
N LEU A 715 -33.02 -15.81 -13.00
CA LEU A 715 -32.70 -16.30 -11.66
C LEU A 715 -33.36 -15.45 -10.57
N ASP A 716 -34.08 -16.09 -9.66
CA ASP A 716 -34.86 -15.41 -8.60
C ASP A 716 -34.49 -15.85 -7.16
N THR A 717 -33.71 -16.92 -7.01
CA THR A 717 -33.38 -17.52 -5.71
C THR A 717 -31.88 -17.79 -5.60
N LEU A 718 -31.24 -17.27 -4.54
CA LEU A 718 -29.82 -17.51 -4.27
C LEU A 718 -29.63 -18.36 -3.01
N VAL A 719 -28.93 -19.48 -3.15
CA VAL A 719 -28.53 -20.37 -2.07
C VAL A 719 -27.02 -20.23 -1.84
N LEU A 720 -26.63 -19.70 -0.67
CA LEU A 720 -25.23 -19.59 -0.27
C LEU A 720 -24.80 -20.86 0.47
N ALA A 721 -24.23 -21.82 -0.25
CA ALA A 721 -23.84 -23.13 0.27
C ALA A 721 -22.50 -23.11 1.03
N MET A 722 -21.77 -22.00 1.02
CA MET A 722 -20.50 -21.82 1.73
C MET A 722 -20.43 -20.46 2.43
N PRO A 723 -19.64 -20.32 3.51
CA PRO A 723 -19.42 -19.03 4.16
C PRO A 723 -18.82 -18.01 3.19
N VAL A 724 -19.42 -16.81 3.13
CA VAL A 724 -18.91 -15.67 2.36
C VAL A 724 -18.50 -14.59 3.33
N SER A 725 -17.24 -14.15 3.24
CA SER A 725 -16.70 -13.04 4.01
C SER A 725 -16.39 -11.88 3.09
N TRP A 726 -17.37 -10.98 2.88
CA TRP A 726 -17.21 -9.58 2.43
C TRP A 726 -18.53 -9.03 1.87
N LYS A 727 -18.95 -7.84 2.31
CA LYS A 727 -20.25 -7.24 2.01
C LYS A 727 -20.51 -7.06 0.51
N GLY A 728 -19.52 -6.60 -0.26
CA GLY A 728 -19.78 -6.31 -1.68
C GLY A 728 -19.82 -7.55 -2.57
N THR A 729 -19.26 -8.70 -2.17
CA THR A 729 -19.33 -9.96 -2.93
C THR A 729 -20.76 -10.47 -2.81
N LEU A 730 -21.32 -10.38 -1.59
CA LEU A 730 -22.72 -10.64 -1.36
C LEU A 730 -23.61 -9.67 -2.15
N GLN A 731 -23.28 -8.37 -2.18
CA GLN A 731 -24.01 -7.38 -2.99
C GLN A 731 -23.93 -7.69 -4.49
N GLN A 732 -22.77 -8.14 -5.00
CA GLN A 732 -22.60 -8.58 -6.38
C GLN A 732 -23.44 -9.83 -6.67
N TYR A 733 -23.46 -10.82 -5.78
CA TYR A 733 -24.25 -12.05 -5.95
C TYR A 733 -25.75 -11.76 -5.92
N ALA A 734 -26.24 -11.05 -4.90
CA ALA A 734 -27.64 -10.68 -4.79
C ALA A 734 -28.10 -9.78 -5.95
N GLY A 735 -27.23 -8.86 -6.38
CA GLY A 735 -27.48 -7.96 -7.49
C GLY A 735 -27.67 -8.65 -8.86
N ARG A 736 -27.32 -9.93 -8.99
CA ARG A 736 -27.61 -10.73 -10.20
C ARG A 736 -29.04 -11.24 -10.26
N LEU A 737 -29.75 -11.30 -9.12
CA LEU A 737 -31.17 -11.69 -9.05
C LEU A 737 -32.11 -10.55 -9.48
N HIS A 738 -31.63 -9.32 -9.53
CA HIS A 738 -32.47 -8.11 -9.72
C HIS A 738 -32.52 -7.64 -11.19
N ARG A 739 -32.16 -8.49 -12.15
CA ARG A 739 -32.08 -8.10 -13.55
C ARG A 739 -33.39 -8.43 -14.26
N VAL A 740 -34.20 -7.42 -14.51
CA VAL A 740 -35.32 -7.51 -15.46
C VAL A 740 -34.74 -7.44 -16.87
N GLU A 741 -35.25 -8.25 -17.80
CA GLU A 741 -34.91 -8.15 -19.22
C GLU A 741 -35.29 -6.74 -19.74
N TRP A 742 -34.36 -6.08 -20.44
CA TRP A 742 -34.54 -4.78 -21.10
C TRP A 742 -34.29 -4.92 -22.59
#